data_AF-G0U5X4-F1
#
_entry.id   AF-G0U5X4-F1
#
_cell.length_a   1.000
_cell.length_b   1.000
_cell.length_c   1.000
_cell.angle_alpha   90.00
_cell.angle_beta   90.00
_cell.angle_gamma   90.00
#
_symmetry.space_group_name_H-M   'P 1'
#
loop_
_entity.id
_entity.type
_entity.pdbx_description
1 polymer ?
#
loop_
_entity_poly.entity_id
_entity_poly.type
_entity_poly.pdbx_seq_one_letter_code
_entity_poly.pdbx_strand_id
1 'polypeptide(L)'
;MQQDEGMESGASPPHTQMNAVSIETIEHHYMEVIKELAMEPKLEPFKKEFEKIHRLLRKSHDGEKRLMQKISELHDDLASHAVKQESALKLSEQDKEVILAFQKEIEKAWSLADSAHAHEKESREHIQDLRKQVARLDALVEKSTNNTVGQENYLRELIASKKEIENEHATAQLKAGCLKDERTLARKNLHKVQTENENVKQQLEVTMANYEALVRNHSQVREERENLELQVREYGTAAEQHMVGIASSREAISQLTAEESRLKASVASERDTIARLSKQLEEQQRRFKAEADKLAMVEAQNAELKQEIPKMKGTLKLRHTDVEQLAHALKKARKLAESQQAEMKKCLQARDELAVETNRMHQMIDEKLSALETEEKLLYDEEVRLKETMPAKTQLIVENSRIEGTRSMMEGQRVLEEGKRRNLSQQLEQILRENETMRKEIFEVENNQAKVLDHGQHAALQYHQTLEQTRKQRGRVKILQQQLADNEKRLKVQQDLLDRVSADRTRTEKRLKESELECAALKQRYSANDEEIQLLKMQIIGKEGALCRMHMVRKQFQRDITCAEQRANNLKDDVASATTNYETLRGEAKQLNHLIAECDAEKSKYKSKFAALVNERNVLATQLVRRNEELRLLYSKIRLQECTIDRGASDYNKRVKEIAAKREELEELRLRCRVSLARMLHVDKLRRRKKKIERELFNERRRSRALADELQRPVHVHRWRRLEGNAPKVLDGIYKVHSLERRILKKQDILTEKTKELAKRNAEYESIRKKLASLQGPEVAEELSLYDENLQRRKEQISGLDGELHEVEQHVDVVAEEVKQLSAELCEVKRRYYDAKHKNDLLRREQIAFRATWSGSPAVARVAQAAAEAASARMKEQQIHDQRGGTGPRTRTWQTRIQQRREQIMQERRLVQMLSTGAPASNFPLQPSPNQRLFVGGGFALTR
;
A
#
# COMPACT_ATOMS: atom_id res chain seq x y z
N MET A 1 -20.09 -62.19 -4.01
CA MET A 1 -20.30 -62.03 -5.46
C MET A 1 -19.53 -60.80 -5.89
N GLN A 2 -18.94 -60.81 -7.09
CA GLN A 2 -18.28 -59.67 -7.75
C GLN A 2 -17.03 -59.11 -7.01
N GLN A 3 -15.82 -59.17 -7.59
CA GLN A 3 -15.28 -58.36 -8.71
C GLN A 3 -14.89 -56.93 -8.23
N ASP A 4 -13.72 -56.37 -8.56
CA ASP A 4 -12.65 -56.77 -9.50
C ASP A 4 -11.24 -56.35 -9.01
N GLU A 5 -10.20 -56.92 -9.64
CA GLU A 5 -8.83 -56.40 -9.94
C GLU A 5 -7.93 -55.75 -8.84
N GLY A 6 -6.58 -55.81 -8.93
CA GLY A 6 -5.73 -56.53 -9.89
C GLY A 6 -4.57 -55.73 -10.50
N MET A 7 -3.59 -55.27 -9.72
CA MET A 7 -2.27 -54.80 -10.22
C MET A 7 -1.17 -55.27 -9.24
N GLU A 8 -0.36 -56.27 -9.59
CA GLU A 8 0.81 -56.22 -10.47
C GLU A 8 2.02 -55.47 -9.87
N SER A 9 2.93 -56.25 -9.27
CA SER A 9 4.26 -55.79 -8.84
C SER A 9 5.19 -55.66 -10.05
N GLY A 10 5.18 -54.50 -10.71
CA GLY A 10 6.04 -54.21 -11.86
C GLY A 10 7.53 -54.30 -11.52
N ALA A 11 8.22 -55.29 -12.10
CA ALA A 11 9.66 -55.43 -11.96
C ALA A 11 10.40 -54.43 -12.85
N SER A 12 11.08 -53.44 -12.25
CA SER A 12 11.99 -52.57 -12.98
C SER A 12 13.20 -53.36 -13.50
N PRO A 13 13.60 -53.17 -14.78
CA PRO A 13 14.73 -53.90 -15.34
C PRO A 13 16.06 -53.45 -14.72
N PRO A 14 17.09 -54.33 -14.68
CA PRO A 14 18.43 -53.92 -14.30
C PRO A 14 19.00 -52.99 -15.37
N HIS A 15 18.87 -51.67 -15.16
CA HIS A 15 19.49 -50.69 -16.04
C HIS A 15 21.00 -50.92 -16.08
N THR A 16 21.50 -51.21 -17.28
CA THR A 16 22.92 -51.45 -17.54
C THR A 16 23.75 -50.32 -16.96
N GLN A 17 24.76 -50.65 -16.16
CA GLN A 17 25.77 -49.70 -15.73
C GLN A 17 26.59 -49.27 -16.95
N MET A 18 26.12 -48.27 -17.69
CA MET A 18 26.97 -47.49 -18.56
C MET A 18 28.03 -46.85 -17.66
N ASN A 19 29.30 -47.21 -17.87
CA ASN A 19 30.42 -46.74 -17.07
C ASN A 19 30.34 -45.21 -16.95
N ALA A 20 30.10 -44.71 -15.74
CA ALA A 20 29.96 -43.30 -15.48
C ALA A 20 31.33 -42.62 -15.63
N VAL A 21 31.64 -42.17 -16.84
CA VAL A 21 32.80 -41.35 -17.15
C VAL A 21 32.69 -40.09 -16.30
N SER A 22 33.45 -40.03 -15.19
CA SER A 22 33.30 -38.96 -14.21
C SER A 22 33.61 -37.63 -14.89
N ILE A 23 32.82 -36.59 -14.62
CA ILE A 23 32.96 -35.35 -15.38
C ILE A 23 34.32 -34.66 -15.15
N GLU A 24 35.01 -35.02 -14.06
CA GLU A 24 36.41 -34.68 -13.78
C GLU A 24 37.37 -35.24 -14.84
N THR A 25 37.16 -36.47 -15.34
CA THR A 25 37.93 -37.00 -16.48
C THR A 25 37.60 -36.27 -17.77
N ILE A 26 36.34 -35.84 -17.97
CA ILE A 26 35.95 -35.07 -19.15
C ILE A 26 36.56 -33.65 -19.11
N GLU A 27 36.57 -32.99 -17.95
CA GLU A 27 37.25 -31.70 -17.76
C GLU A 27 38.78 -31.83 -17.92
N HIS A 28 39.38 -32.97 -17.55
CA HIS A 28 40.80 -33.25 -17.81
C HIS A 28 41.11 -33.33 -19.30
N HIS A 29 40.42 -34.21 -20.05
CA HIS A 29 40.61 -34.37 -21.49
C HIS A 29 40.27 -33.07 -22.24
N TYR A 30 39.27 -32.30 -21.80
CA TYR A 30 38.95 -30.97 -22.34
C TYR A 30 40.12 -29.99 -22.17
N MET A 31 40.77 -30.00 -21.01
CA MET A 31 41.96 -29.17 -20.73
C MET A 31 43.22 -29.62 -21.49
N GLU A 32 43.29 -30.87 -21.93
CA GLU A 32 44.36 -31.36 -22.81
C GLU A 32 44.09 -30.98 -24.27
N VAL A 33 42.91 -31.31 -24.79
CA VAL A 33 42.49 -30.97 -26.16
C VAL A 33 42.53 -29.46 -26.42
N ILE A 34 42.20 -28.61 -25.44
CA ILE A 34 42.36 -27.15 -25.61
C ILE A 34 43.82 -26.70 -25.65
N LYS A 35 44.75 -27.37 -24.94
CA LYS A 35 46.19 -27.06 -25.06
C LYS A 35 46.72 -27.43 -26.44
N GLU A 36 46.33 -28.58 -26.97
CA GLU A 36 46.71 -29.03 -28.32
C GLU A 36 46.13 -28.10 -29.40
N LEU A 37 44.82 -27.83 -29.35
CA LEU A 37 44.15 -26.89 -30.27
C LEU A 37 44.68 -25.45 -30.18
N ALA A 38 45.31 -25.06 -29.07
CA ALA A 38 45.96 -23.76 -28.92
C ALA A 38 47.37 -23.69 -29.54
N MET A 39 47.99 -24.82 -29.93
CA MET A 39 49.30 -24.81 -30.60
C MET A 39 49.19 -24.60 -32.12
N GLU A 40 48.04 -24.89 -32.73
CA GLU A 40 47.80 -24.64 -34.17
C GLU A 40 46.85 -23.45 -34.41
N PRO A 41 47.33 -22.29 -34.88
CA PRO A 41 46.49 -21.09 -35.09
C PRO A 41 45.43 -21.25 -36.20
N LYS A 42 45.45 -22.34 -36.97
CA LYS A 42 44.43 -22.68 -37.97
C LYS A 42 43.17 -23.30 -37.36
N LEU A 43 43.24 -23.85 -36.14
CA LEU A 43 42.15 -24.60 -35.49
C LEU A 43 41.33 -23.78 -34.47
N GLU A 44 41.66 -22.50 -34.30
CA GLU A 44 40.95 -21.55 -33.43
C GLU A 44 39.42 -21.47 -33.64
N PRO A 45 38.85 -21.65 -34.86
CA PRO A 45 37.40 -21.76 -35.05
C PRO A 45 36.81 -23.04 -34.42
N PHE A 46 37.53 -24.16 -34.51
CA PHE A 46 37.10 -25.47 -34.01
C PHE A 46 37.11 -25.48 -32.47
N LYS A 47 38.16 -24.91 -31.88
CA LYS A 47 38.29 -24.64 -30.44
C LYS A 47 37.09 -23.87 -29.87
N LYS A 48 36.61 -22.82 -30.56
CA LYS A 48 35.46 -22.02 -30.10
C LYS A 48 34.13 -22.79 -30.08
N GLU A 49 33.93 -23.69 -31.03
CA GLU A 49 32.76 -24.59 -31.02
C GLU A 49 32.93 -25.71 -29.97
N PHE A 50 34.15 -26.23 -29.75
CA PHE A 50 34.44 -27.19 -28.68
C PHE A 50 34.23 -26.60 -27.28
N GLU A 51 34.71 -25.38 -27.01
CA GLU A 51 34.41 -24.60 -25.80
C GLU A 51 32.90 -24.38 -25.60
N LYS A 52 32.14 -24.25 -26.69
CA LYS A 52 30.69 -24.03 -26.67
C LYS A 52 29.92 -25.33 -26.39
N ILE A 53 30.36 -26.46 -26.96
CA ILE A 53 29.86 -27.80 -26.62
C ILE A 53 30.14 -28.14 -25.15
N HIS A 54 31.36 -27.91 -24.67
CA HIS A 54 31.70 -28.15 -23.26
C HIS A 54 30.87 -27.28 -22.29
N ARG A 55 30.65 -26.00 -22.62
CA ARG A 55 29.75 -25.11 -21.85
C ARG A 55 28.29 -25.57 -21.86
N LEU A 56 27.83 -26.27 -22.90
CA LEU A 56 26.49 -26.87 -22.93
C LEU A 56 26.45 -28.17 -22.11
N LEU A 57 27.47 -29.03 -22.23
CA LEU A 57 27.60 -30.25 -21.44
C LEU A 57 27.64 -29.96 -19.93
N ARG A 58 28.46 -29.00 -19.49
CA ARG A 58 28.54 -28.58 -18.09
C ARG A 58 27.20 -28.06 -17.58
N LYS A 59 26.50 -27.21 -18.36
CA LYS A 59 25.14 -26.74 -18.04
C LYS A 59 24.11 -27.88 -17.95
N SER A 60 24.23 -28.90 -18.79
CA SER A 60 23.37 -30.09 -18.75
C SER A 60 23.58 -30.85 -17.44
N HIS A 61 24.84 -31.12 -17.08
CA HIS A 61 25.19 -31.80 -15.84
C HIS A 61 24.87 -30.99 -14.57
N ASP A 62 25.05 -29.67 -14.60
CA ASP A 62 24.62 -28.77 -13.52
C ASP A 62 23.08 -28.75 -13.38
N GLY A 63 22.33 -29.07 -14.45
CA GLY A 63 20.88 -29.26 -14.40
C GLY A 63 20.50 -30.64 -13.87
N GLU A 64 21.15 -31.69 -14.37
CA GLU A 64 21.02 -33.08 -13.93
C GLU A 64 21.28 -33.23 -12.42
N LYS A 65 22.37 -32.65 -11.90
CA LYS A 65 22.68 -32.60 -10.46
C LYS A 65 21.54 -31.98 -9.64
N ARG A 66 20.94 -30.88 -10.10
CA ARG A 66 19.80 -30.24 -9.43
C ARG A 66 18.52 -31.08 -9.50
N LEU A 67 18.29 -31.79 -10.61
CA LEU A 67 17.18 -32.74 -10.72
C LEU A 67 17.38 -33.95 -9.80
N MET A 68 18.59 -34.51 -9.73
CA MET A 68 18.94 -35.61 -8.83
C MET A 68 18.82 -35.21 -7.35
N GLN A 69 19.25 -33.99 -6.99
CA GLN A 69 19.01 -33.43 -5.65
C GLN A 69 17.51 -33.31 -5.34
N LYS A 70 16.72 -32.74 -6.26
CA LYS A 70 15.27 -32.61 -6.09
C LYS A 70 14.55 -33.97 -6.03
N ILE A 71 15.05 -35.00 -6.74
CA ILE A 71 14.57 -36.38 -6.65
C ILE A 71 14.91 -36.98 -5.28
N SER A 72 16.11 -36.76 -4.74
CA SER A 72 16.48 -37.19 -3.38
C SER A 72 15.58 -36.53 -2.34
N GLU A 73 15.43 -35.20 -2.39
CA GLU A 73 14.54 -34.45 -1.49
C GLU A 73 13.10 -34.99 -1.52
N LEU A 74 12.56 -35.28 -2.71
CA LEU A 74 11.21 -35.86 -2.85
C LEU A 74 11.13 -37.31 -2.36
N HIS A 75 12.21 -38.08 -2.42
CA HIS A 75 12.29 -39.43 -1.88
C HIS A 75 12.35 -39.43 -0.35
N ASP A 76 13.13 -38.51 0.24
CA ASP A 76 13.21 -38.29 1.68
C ASP A 76 11.88 -37.76 2.24
N ASP A 77 11.22 -36.84 1.53
CA ASP A 77 9.86 -36.38 1.84
C ASP A 77 8.87 -37.56 1.81
N LEU A 78 8.86 -38.37 0.73
CA LEU A 78 8.01 -39.56 0.59
C LEU A 78 8.24 -40.59 1.72
N ALA A 79 9.50 -40.87 2.07
CA ALA A 79 9.83 -41.75 3.19
C ALA A 79 9.31 -41.18 4.52
N SER A 80 9.44 -39.86 4.74
CA SER A 80 8.87 -39.20 5.92
C SER A 80 7.34 -39.28 5.95
N HIS A 81 6.68 -39.20 4.78
CA HIS A 81 5.23 -39.31 4.67
C HIS A 81 4.73 -40.75 4.89
N ALA A 82 5.46 -41.76 4.41
CA ALA A 82 5.17 -43.16 4.70
C ALA A 82 5.24 -43.46 6.21
N VAL A 83 6.29 -43.00 6.89
CA VAL A 83 6.42 -43.16 8.36
C VAL A 83 5.31 -42.44 9.13
N LYS A 84 4.90 -41.23 8.69
CA LYS A 84 3.75 -40.50 9.27
C LYS A 84 2.43 -41.24 9.03
N GLN A 85 2.25 -41.85 7.87
CA GLN A 85 1.05 -42.64 7.55
C GLN A 85 1.00 -43.94 8.37
N GLU A 86 2.12 -44.64 8.53
CA GLU A 86 2.22 -45.85 9.34
C GLU A 86 1.95 -45.58 10.82
N SER A 87 2.45 -44.46 11.36
CA SER A 87 2.17 -44.06 12.75
C SER A 87 0.70 -43.66 12.97
N ALA A 88 0.08 -42.98 11.99
CA ALA A 88 -1.35 -42.65 12.02
C ALA A 88 -2.25 -43.90 11.93
N LEU A 89 -1.85 -44.92 11.16
CA LEU A 89 -2.55 -46.20 11.11
C LEU A 89 -2.47 -46.94 12.45
N LYS A 90 -1.28 -47.00 13.08
CA LYS A 90 -1.10 -47.62 14.41
C LYS A 90 -1.90 -46.92 15.50
N LEU A 91 -2.00 -45.58 15.47
CA LEU A 91 -2.91 -44.83 16.34
C LEU A 91 -4.37 -45.21 16.09
N SER A 92 -4.81 -45.29 14.83
CA SER A 92 -6.17 -45.73 14.49
C SER A 92 -6.48 -47.18 14.88
N GLU A 93 -5.48 -48.05 15.00
CA GLU A 93 -5.63 -49.41 15.53
C GLU A 93 -5.77 -49.40 17.05
N GLN A 94 -4.93 -48.65 17.76
CA GLN A 94 -5.02 -48.44 19.21
C GLN A 94 -6.37 -47.81 19.61
N ASP A 95 -6.86 -46.82 18.86
CA ASP A 95 -8.17 -46.21 19.08
C ASP A 95 -9.30 -47.23 18.97
N LYS A 96 -9.23 -48.18 18.01
CA LYS A 96 -10.23 -49.26 17.86
C LYS A 96 -10.19 -50.22 19.05
N GLU A 97 -9.01 -50.57 19.55
CA GLU A 97 -8.86 -51.41 20.75
C GLU A 97 -9.44 -50.73 22.00
N VAL A 98 -9.18 -49.42 22.17
CA VAL A 98 -9.73 -48.62 23.27
C VAL A 98 -11.26 -48.48 23.16
N ILE A 99 -11.81 -48.26 21.97
CA ILE A 99 -13.27 -48.24 21.74
C ILE A 99 -13.90 -49.60 22.08
N LEU A 100 -13.28 -50.72 21.67
CA LEU A 100 -13.74 -52.07 22.01
C LEU A 100 -13.63 -52.37 23.52
N ALA A 101 -12.66 -51.78 24.22
CA ALA A 101 -12.56 -51.87 25.68
C ALA A 101 -13.71 -51.12 26.36
N PHE A 102 -13.96 -49.86 25.98
CA PHE A 102 -15.06 -49.06 26.54
C PHE A 102 -16.44 -49.65 26.22
N GLN A 103 -16.65 -50.24 25.04
CA GLN A 103 -17.89 -50.96 24.73
C GLN A 103 -18.14 -52.11 25.71
N LYS A 104 -17.12 -52.93 26.01
CA LYS A 104 -17.20 -54.02 27.00
C LYS A 104 -17.38 -53.52 28.43
N GLU A 105 -16.87 -52.33 28.77
CA GLU A 105 -17.12 -51.72 30.08
C GLU A 105 -18.54 -51.16 30.21
N ILE A 106 -19.10 -50.61 29.13
CA ILE A 106 -20.51 -50.22 29.06
C ILE A 106 -21.40 -51.45 29.21
N GLU A 107 -21.16 -52.54 28.47
CA GLU A 107 -21.91 -53.80 28.60
C GLU A 107 -21.89 -54.35 30.04
N LYS A 108 -20.73 -54.34 30.71
CA LYS A 108 -20.61 -54.70 32.13
C LYS A 108 -21.40 -53.75 33.04
N ALA A 109 -21.36 -52.45 32.81
CA ALA A 109 -22.08 -51.47 33.61
C ALA A 109 -23.60 -51.63 33.47
N TRP A 110 -24.10 -51.94 32.28
CA TRP A 110 -25.52 -52.29 32.06
C TRP A 110 -25.90 -53.60 32.77
N SER A 111 -25.08 -54.66 32.66
CA SER A 111 -25.33 -55.92 33.39
C SER A 111 -25.33 -55.76 34.92
N LEU A 112 -24.46 -54.87 35.45
CA LEU A 112 -24.45 -54.51 36.87
C LEU A 112 -25.68 -53.68 37.27
N ALA A 113 -26.20 -52.81 36.39
CA ALA A 113 -27.45 -52.09 36.62
C ALA A 113 -28.66 -53.03 36.64
N ASP A 114 -28.76 -53.95 35.67
CA ASP A 114 -29.86 -54.93 35.58
C ASP A 114 -29.88 -55.88 36.79
N SER A 115 -28.72 -56.38 37.22
CA SER A 115 -28.61 -57.23 38.42
C SER A 115 -28.88 -56.47 39.71
N ALA A 116 -28.44 -55.21 39.84
CA ALA A 116 -28.82 -54.35 40.96
C ALA A 116 -30.34 -54.11 41.01
N HIS A 117 -31.00 -53.91 39.86
CA HIS A 117 -32.44 -53.68 39.79
C HIS A 117 -33.25 -54.97 40.05
N ALA A 118 -32.72 -56.14 39.67
CA ALA A 118 -33.26 -57.44 40.07
C ALA A 118 -33.22 -57.63 41.59
N HIS A 119 -32.08 -57.39 42.25
CA HIS A 119 -31.97 -57.45 43.71
C HIS A 119 -32.82 -56.39 44.42
N GLU A 120 -33.01 -55.21 43.82
CA GLU A 120 -33.96 -54.21 44.33
C GLU A 120 -35.41 -54.73 44.29
N LYS A 121 -35.79 -55.44 43.23
CA LYS A 121 -37.12 -56.07 43.14
C LYS A 121 -37.29 -57.18 44.18
N GLU A 122 -36.34 -58.10 44.29
CA GLU A 122 -36.34 -59.19 45.28
C GLU A 122 -36.46 -58.66 46.72
N SER A 123 -35.66 -57.63 47.06
CA SER A 123 -35.68 -57.03 48.40
C SER A 123 -36.97 -56.25 48.68
N ARG A 124 -37.57 -55.57 47.68
CA ARG A 124 -38.91 -54.96 47.81
C ARG A 124 -40.00 -56.00 48.10
N GLU A 125 -39.96 -57.15 47.42
CA GLU A 125 -40.88 -58.26 47.66
C GLU A 125 -40.68 -58.85 49.08
N HIS A 126 -39.43 -59.07 49.50
CA HIS A 126 -39.09 -59.56 50.84
C HIS A 126 -39.55 -58.61 51.96
N ILE A 127 -39.39 -57.29 51.79
CA ILE A 127 -39.90 -56.26 52.71
C ILE A 127 -41.43 -56.29 52.78
N GLN A 128 -42.11 -56.60 51.68
CA GLN A 128 -43.56 -56.69 51.64
C GLN A 128 -44.09 -57.91 52.44
N ASP A 129 -43.36 -59.03 52.44
CA ASP A 129 -43.71 -60.21 53.25
C ASP A 129 -43.36 -60.05 54.74
N LEU A 130 -42.22 -59.44 55.07
CA LEU A 130 -41.90 -59.10 56.47
C LEU A 130 -42.97 -58.18 57.10
N ARG A 131 -43.52 -57.23 56.34
CA ARG A 131 -44.66 -56.40 56.78
C ARG A 131 -45.93 -57.21 57.04
N LYS A 132 -46.21 -58.27 56.25
CA LYS A 132 -47.33 -59.20 56.50
C LYS A 132 -47.11 -60.06 57.75
N GLN A 133 -45.86 -60.32 58.13
CA GLN A 133 -45.52 -61.08 59.34
C GLN A 133 -45.65 -60.24 60.62
N VAL A 134 -45.13 -58.99 60.62
CA VAL A 134 -45.27 -58.06 61.76
C VAL A 134 -46.75 -57.87 62.13
N ALA A 135 -47.61 -57.59 61.14
CA ALA A 135 -49.05 -57.42 61.34
C ALA A 135 -49.78 -58.68 61.89
N ARG A 136 -49.17 -59.88 61.85
CA ARG A 136 -49.69 -61.09 62.49
C ARG A 136 -49.18 -61.28 63.93
N LEU A 137 -48.01 -60.72 64.26
CA LEU A 137 -47.42 -60.80 65.60
C LEU A 137 -48.06 -59.76 66.53
N ASP A 138 -48.31 -58.54 66.06
CA ASP A 138 -48.99 -57.49 66.85
C ASP A 138 -50.37 -57.97 67.35
N ALA A 139 -51.12 -58.67 66.49
CA ALA A 139 -52.43 -59.25 66.80
C ALA A 139 -52.40 -60.43 67.82
N LEU A 140 -51.21 -60.95 68.16
CA LEU A 140 -51.02 -61.95 69.22
C LEU A 140 -50.65 -61.30 70.56
N VAL A 141 -49.93 -60.18 70.56
CA VAL A 141 -49.44 -59.53 71.78
C VAL A 141 -50.56 -58.87 72.59
N GLU A 142 -51.60 -58.33 71.94
CA GLU A 142 -52.76 -57.73 72.64
C GLU A 142 -53.60 -58.71 73.49
N LYS A 143 -53.35 -60.04 73.37
CA LYS A 143 -54.20 -61.07 74.00
C LYS A 143 -53.65 -61.70 75.28
N SER A 144 -52.48 -61.28 75.78
CA SER A 144 -51.93 -61.84 77.03
C SER A 144 -51.17 -60.84 77.90
N THR A 145 -51.87 -60.25 78.87
CA THR A 145 -51.30 -59.92 80.20
C THR A 145 -52.41 -59.53 81.17
N ASN A 146 -52.68 -60.36 82.18
CA ASN A 146 -53.46 -59.99 83.36
C ASN A 146 -53.22 -61.02 84.48
N ASN A 147 -53.22 -60.55 85.73
CA ASN A 147 -53.29 -61.31 86.99
C ASN A 147 -52.04 -62.15 87.38
N THR A 148 -51.66 -62.32 88.67
CA THR A 148 -51.99 -61.62 89.95
C THR A 148 -51.02 -62.08 91.07
N VAL A 149 -51.05 -61.39 92.23
CA VAL A 149 -50.54 -61.78 93.57
C VAL A 149 -49.00 -61.72 93.78
N GLY A 150 -48.45 -61.13 94.86
CA GLY A 150 -49.10 -60.27 95.86
C GLY A 150 -48.60 -60.39 97.31
N GLN A 151 -48.00 -61.52 97.72
CA GLN A 151 -47.61 -61.75 99.14
C GLN A 151 -46.22 -62.37 99.36
N GLU A 152 -45.48 -62.74 98.31
CA GLU A 152 -44.02 -62.98 98.43
C GLU A 152 -43.21 -61.66 98.40
N ASN A 153 -43.90 -60.55 98.13
CA ASN A 153 -43.32 -59.26 97.79
C ASN A 153 -42.43 -58.69 98.88
N TYR A 154 -42.89 -58.50 100.11
CA TYR A 154 -42.16 -57.68 101.11
C TYR A 154 -40.74 -58.15 101.44
N LEU A 155 -40.49 -59.48 101.49
CA LEU A 155 -39.15 -60.02 101.68
C LEU A 155 -38.31 -60.03 100.40
N ARG A 156 -38.96 -60.14 99.22
CA ARG A 156 -38.29 -59.89 97.94
C ARG A 156 -38.00 -58.41 97.71
N GLU A 157 -38.78 -57.47 98.25
CA GLU A 157 -38.61 -56.02 98.13
C GLU A 157 -37.40 -55.51 98.91
N LEU A 158 -37.06 -56.09 100.07
CA LEU A 158 -35.80 -55.77 100.76
C LEU A 158 -34.56 -56.35 100.04
N ILE A 159 -34.67 -57.55 99.47
CA ILE A 159 -33.55 -58.15 98.70
C ILE A 159 -33.42 -57.52 97.31
N ALA A 160 -34.55 -57.13 96.70
CA ALA A 160 -34.63 -56.35 95.48
C ALA A 160 -34.05 -54.97 95.74
N SER A 161 -34.54 -54.17 96.68
CA SER A 161 -33.98 -52.82 96.95
C SER A 161 -32.48 -52.83 97.25
N LYS A 162 -31.93 -53.84 97.94
CA LYS A 162 -30.47 -53.98 98.08
C LYS A 162 -29.79 -54.27 96.73
N LYS A 163 -30.30 -55.20 95.93
CA LYS A 163 -29.79 -55.51 94.58
C LYS A 163 -30.05 -54.41 93.56
N GLU A 164 -31.09 -53.61 93.74
CA GLU A 164 -31.46 -52.45 92.94
C GLU A 164 -30.48 -51.33 93.27
N ILE A 165 -30.17 -51.05 94.54
CA ILE A 165 -29.10 -50.11 94.92
C ILE A 165 -27.72 -50.61 94.41
N GLU A 166 -27.44 -51.91 94.46
CA GLU A 166 -26.20 -52.48 93.89
C GLU A 166 -26.16 -52.39 92.35
N ASN A 167 -27.29 -52.61 91.67
CA ASN A 167 -27.43 -52.46 90.22
C ASN A 167 -27.50 -51.00 89.78
N GLU A 168 -28.02 -50.10 90.59
CA GLU A 168 -28.03 -48.65 90.40
C GLU A 168 -26.61 -48.11 90.57
N HIS A 169 -25.86 -48.58 91.58
CA HIS A 169 -24.45 -48.27 91.73
C HIS A 169 -23.63 -48.83 90.56
N ALA A 170 -23.84 -50.08 90.15
CA ALA A 170 -23.16 -50.67 89.00
C ALA A 170 -23.52 -49.99 87.68
N THR A 171 -24.79 -49.67 87.43
CA THR A 171 -25.19 -48.93 86.23
C THR A 171 -24.81 -47.45 86.29
N ALA A 172 -24.71 -46.83 87.47
CA ALA A 172 -24.14 -45.50 87.63
C ALA A 172 -22.62 -45.51 87.40
N GLN A 173 -21.90 -46.55 87.82
CA GLN A 173 -20.48 -46.74 87.50
C GLN A 173 -20.27 -46.99 85.99
N LEU A 174 -21.11 -47.81 85.35
CA LEU A 174 -21.08 -48.01 83.90
C LEU A 174 -21.43 -46.71 83.15
N LYS A 175 -22.49 -45.99 83.54
CA LYS A 175 -22.82 -44.66 82.99
C LYS A 175 -21.68 -43.66 83.21
N ALA A 176 -21.03 -43.66 84.36
CA ALA A 176 -19.85 -42.81 84.63
C ALA A 176 -18.61 -43.25 83.85
N GLY A 177 -18.53 -44.52 83.42
CA GLY A 177 -17.57 -45.01 82.42
C GLY A 177 -17.91 -44.44 81.04
N CYS A 178 -19.10 -44.71 80.52
CA CYS A 178 -19.57 -44.19 79.24
C CYS A 178 -19.46 -42.65 79.14
N LEU A 179 -19.83 -41.90 80.18
CA LEU A 179 -19.70 -40.44 80.23
C LEU A 179 -18.23 -39.97 80.28
N LYS A 180 -17.30 -40.78 80.81
CA LYS A 180 -15.85 -40.50 80.69
C LYS A 180 -15.36 -40.78 79.27
N ASP A 181 -15.78 -41.88 78.67
CA ASP A 181 -15.39 -42.25 77.31
C ASP A 181 -15.95 -41.25 76.30
N GLU A 182 -17.24 -40.89 76.40
CA GLU A 182 -17.88 -39.78 75.69
C GLU A 182 -17.16 -38.45 75.92
N ARG A 183 -16.76 -38.12 77.16
CA ARG A 183 -15.97 -36.91 77.45
C ARG A 183 -14.59 -36.94 76.77
N THR A 184 -13.90 -38.09 76.71
CA THR A 184 -12.62 -38.18 76.01
C THR A 184 -12.79 -38.17 74.49
N LEU A 185 -13.85 -38.76 73.95
CA LEU A 185 -14.19 -38.72 72.54
C LEU A 185 -14.58 -37.31 72.11
N ALA A 186 -15.43 -36.62 72.88
CA ALA A 186 -15.77 -35.22 72.68
C ALA A 186 -14.53 -34.31 72.76
N ARG A 187 -13.60 -34.56 73.69
CA ARG A 187 -12.34 -33.80 73.79
C ARG A 187 -11.39 -34.06 72.62
N LYS A 188 -11.33 -35.30 72.11
CA LYS A 188 -10.59 -35.64 70.87
C LYS A 188 -11.21 -34.99 69.64
N ASN A 189 -12.54 -34.99 69.54
CA ASN A 189 -13.27 -34.36 68.44
C ASN A 189 -13.15 -32.83 68.48
N LEU A 190 -13.22 -32.21 69.66
CA LEU A 190 -12.96 -30.79 69.85
C LEU A 190 -11.54 -30.42 69.38
N HIS A 191 -10.54 -31.21 69.75
CA HIS A 191 -9.15 -30.96 69.33
C HIS A 191 -8.97 -31.11 67.81
N LYS A 192 -9.60 -32.11 67.17
CA LYS A 192 -9.66 -32.22 65.70
C LYS A 192 -10.27 -30.97 65.07
N VAL A 193 -11.46 -30.56 65.52
CA VAL A 193 -12.16 -29.36 65.02
C VAL A 193 -11.34 -28.09 65.24
N GLN A 194 -10.55 -27.99 66.32
CA GLN A 194 -9.59 -26.90 66.52
C GLN A 194 -8.50 -26.93 65.45
N THR A 195 -7.82 -28.05 65.24
CA THR A 195 -6.79 -28.17 64.19
C THR A 195 -7.34 -28.00 62.76
N GLU A 196 -8.56 -28.43 62.50
CA GLU A 196 -9.26 -28.23 61.22
C GLU A 196 -9.59 -26.74 61.00
N ASN A 197 -10.04 -26.03 62.03
CA ASN A 197 -10.30 -24.58 61.99
C ASN A 197 -9.00 -23.77 61.83
N GLU A 198 -7.92 -24.15 62.52
CA GLU A 198 -6.59 -23.56 62.36
C GLU A 198 -6.04 -23.75 60.93
N ASN A 199 -6.17 -24.95 60.36
CA ASN A 199 -5.82 -25.22 58.96
C ASN A 199 -6.69 -24.40 57.97
N VAL A 200 -7.99 -24.27 58.22
CA VAL A 200 -8.90 -23.46 57.39
C VAL A 200 -8.57 -21.97 57.46
N LYS A 201 -8.16 -21.45 58.63
CA LYS A 201 -7.67 -20.06 58.77
C LYS A 201 -6.40 -19.82 57.97
N GLN A 202 -5.40 -20.69 58.07
CA GLN A 202 -4.17 -20.58 57.27
C GLN A 202 -4.46 -20.66 55.77
N GLN A 203 -5.40 -21.51 55.34
CA GLN A 203 -5.85 -21.55 53.95
C GLN A 203 -6.57 -20.26 53.53
N LEU A 204 -7.40 -19.68 54.40
CA LEU A 204 -8.08 -18.41 54.14
C LEU A 204 -7.07 -17.27 53.98
N GLU A 205 -6.13 -17.11 54.92
CA GLU A 205 -5.03 -16.13 54.88
C GLU A 205 -4.22 -16.24 53.58
N VAL A 206 -3.84 -17.46 53.18
CA VAL A 206 -3.15 -17.72 51.91
C VAL A 206 -4.03 -17.35 50.71
N THR A 207 -5.34 -17.62 50.72
CA THR A 207 -6.22 -17.18 49.63
C THR A 207 -6.39 -15.66 49.58
N MET A 208 -6.45 -14.98 50.72
CA MET A 208 -6.54 -13.51 50.79
C MET A 208 -5.27 -12.86 50.21
N ALA A 209 -4.09 -13.32 50.62
CA ALA A 209 -2.82 -12.83 50.06
C ALA A 209 -2.73 -13.05 48.53
N ASN A 210 -3.23 -14.18 48.02
CA ASN A 210 -3.30 -14.45 46.59
C ASN A 210 -4.32 -13.54 45.87
N TYR A 211 -5.47 -13.23 46.47
CA TYR A 211 -6.42 -12.27 45.91
C TYR A 211 -5.86 -10.85 45.89
N GLU A 212 -5.17 -10.39 46.93
CA GLU A 212 -4.49 -9.09 46.90
C GLU A 212 -3.42 -9.01 45.81
N ALA A 213 -2.62 -10.06 45.63
CA ALA A 213 -1.64 -10.14 44.56
C ALA A 213 -2.31 -10.06 43.18
N LEU A 214 -3.41 -10.77 42.98
CA LEU A 214 -4.20 -10.71 41.74
C LEU A 214 -4.81 -9.32 41.50
N VAL A 215 -5.28 -8.63 42.54
CA VAL A 215 -5.78 -7.25 42.44
C VAL A 215 -4.64 -6.28 42.07
N ARG A 216 -3.45 -6.40 42.68
CA ARG A 216 -2.26 -5.58 42.34
C ARG A 216 -1.84 -5.79 40.87
N ASN A 217 -1.79 -7.04 40.42
CA ASN A 217 -1.51 -7.38 39.02
C ASN A 217 -2.57 -6.79 38.07
N HIS A 218 -3.86 -6.87 38.43
CA HIS A 218 -4.93 -6.25 37.64
C HIS A 218 -4.89 -4.72 37.61
N SER A 219 -4.38 -4.03 38.64
CA SER A 219 -4.13 -2.58 38.56
C SER A 219 -2.97 -2.25 37.61
N GLN A 220 -1.86 -2.99 37.67
CA GLN A 220 -0.71 -2.77 36.78
C GLN A 220 -1.10 -2.99 35.31
N VAL A 221 -1.82 -4.07 34.99
CA VAL A 221 -2.32 -4.34 33.63
C VAL A 221 -3.33 -3.28 33.14
N ARG A 222 -4.04 -2.58 34.04
CA ARG A 222 -4.86 -1.41 33.65
C ARG A 222 -3.98 -0.21 33.29
N GLU A 223 -2.99 0.13 34.11
CA GLU A 223 -2.07 1.23 33.83
C GLU A 223 -1.28 1.00 32.53
N GLU A 224 -0.78 -0.21 32.30
CA GLU A 224 -0.14 -0.61 31.04
C GLU A 224 -1.08 -0.45 29.84
N ARG A 225 -2.34 -0.93 29.97
CA ARG A 225 -3.35 -0.79 28.93
C ARG A 225 -3.72 0.67 28.67
N GLU A 226 -3.87 1.51 29.70
CA GLU A 226 -4.20 2.92 29.54
C GLU A 226 -3.05 3.70 28.85
N ASN A 227 -1.80 3.38 29.19
CA ASN A 227 -0.62 3.90 28.47
C ASN A 227 -0.59 3.45 27.00
N LEU A 228 -0.94 2.20 26.69
CA LEU A 228 -1.05 1.71 25.31
C LEU A 228 -2.23 2.37 24.57
N GLU A 229 -3.38 2.57 25.21
CA GLU A 229 -4.51 3.31 24.63
C GLU A 229 -4.17 4.78 24.33
N LEU A 230 -3.33 5.42 25.16
CA LEU A 230 -2.81 6.75 24.89
C LEU A 230 -1.88 6.74 23.67
N GLN A 231 -0.91 5.83 23.60
CA GLN A 231 -0.01 5.70 22.44
C GLN A 231 -0.79 5.44 21.14
N VAL A 232 -1.81 4.57 21.16
CA VAL A 232 -2.67 4.31 19.98
C VAL A 232 -3.45 5.57 19.56
N ARG A 233 -3.87 6.43 20.49
CA ARG A 233 -4.49 7.73 20.17
C ARG A 233 -3.47 8.70 19.57
N GLU A 234 -2.25 8.75 20.10
CA GLU A 234 -1.16 9.58 19.56
C GLU A 234 -0.82 9.16 18.12
N TYR A 235 -0.56 7.87 17.88
CA TYR A 235 -0.35 7.33 16.52
C TYR A 235 -1.55 7.57 15.60
N GLY A 236 -2.78 7.50 16.12
CA GLY A 236 -4.00 7.86 15.39
C GLY A 236 -3.98 9.32 14.92
N THR A 237 -3.70 10.28 15.82
CA THR A 237 -3.62 11.70 15.46
C THR A 237 -2.44 12.01 14.52
N ALA A 238 -1.31 11.30 14.65
CA ALA A 238 -0.19 11.41 13.71
C ALA A 238 -0.58 10.88 12.32
N ALA A 239 -1.28 9.75 12.24
CA ALA A 239 -1.79 9.21 10.98
C ALA A 239 -2.81 10.14 10.31
N GLU A 240 -3.70 10.78 11.08
CA GLU A 240 -4.62 11.81 10.56
C GLU A 240 -3.85 13.03 10.00
N GLN A 241 -2.83 13.53 10.71
CA GLN A 241 -1.98 14.63 10.24
C GLN A 241 -1.21 14.25 8.96
N HIS A 242 -0.66 13.03 8.88
CA HIS A 242 -0.03 12.52 7.67
C HIS A 242 -1.03 12.38 6.51
N MET A 243 -2.26 11.94 6.77
CA MET A 243 -3.32 11.86 5.74
C MET A 243 -3.72 13.25 5.23
N VAL A 244 -3.77 14.28 6.08
CA VAL A 244 -3.97 15.67 5.66
C VAL A 244 -2.78 16.17 4.82
N GLY A 245 -1.54 15.85 5.21
CA GLY A 245 -0.34 16.16 4.43
C GLY A 245 -0.28 15.46 3.07
N ILE A 246 -0.78 14.22 2.98
CA ILE A 246 -0.93 13.48 1.72
C ILE A 246 -2.04 14.10 0.86
N ALA A 247 -3.13 14.57 1.45
CA ALA A 247 -4.20 15.24 0.73
C ALA A 247 -3.73 16.56 0.09
N SER A 248 -3.07 17.44 0.86
CA SER A 248 -2.51 18.69 0.32
C SER A 248 -1.40 18.45 -0.70
N SER A 249 -0.58 17.41 -0.52
CA SER A 249 0.42 17.00 -1.52
C SER A 249 -0.22 16.51 -2.83
N ARG A 250 -1.32 15.73 -2.75
CA ARG A 250 -2.09 15.32 -3.94
C ARG A 250 -2.73 16.51 -4.65
N GLU A 251 -3.22 17.49 -3.90
CA GLU A 251 -3.82 18.70 -4.45
C GLU A 251 -2.77 19.59 -5.13
N ALA A 252 -1.58 19.74 -4.55
CA ALA A 252 -0.43 20.37 -5.20
C ALA A 252 0.02 19.61 -6.47
N ILE A 253 0.05 18.28 -6.45
CA ILE A 253 0.33 17.46 -7.65
C ILE A 253 -0.76 17.67 -8.73
N SER A 254 -2.03 17.80 -8.34
CA SER A 254 -3.13 18.11 -9.26
C SER A 254 -3.00 19.50 -9.90
N GLN A 255 -2.49 20.48 -9.16
CA GLN A 255 -2.21 21.82 -9.69
C GLN A 255 -0.99 21.79 -10.63
N LEU A 256 0.12 21.17 -10.22
CA LEU A 256 1.32 21.04 -11.03
C LEU A 256 1.10 20.25 -12.32
N THR A 257 0.27 19.20 -12.31
CA THR A 257 -0.08 18.45 -13.53
C THR A 257 -1.02 19.23 -14.45
N ALA A 258 -1.91 20.07 -13.91
CA ALA A 258 -2.69 21.01 -14.71
C ALA A 258 -1.79 22.07 -15.37
N GLU A 259 -0.83 22.63 -14.63
CA GLU A 259 0.16 23.57 -15.17
C GLU A 259 1.08 22.92 -16.21
N GLU A 260 1.55 21.70 -15.97
CA GLU A 260 2.34 20.93 -16.93
C GLU A 260 1.54 20.68 -18.22
N SER A 261 0.23 20.41 -18.12
CA SER A 261 -0.64 20.27 -19.30
C SER A 261 -0.79 21.58 -20.08
N ARG A 262 -0.93 22.72 -19.39
CA ARG A 262 -0.95 24.08 -19.98
C ARG A 262 0.38 24.41 -20.66
N LEU A 263 1.51 24.10 -20.02
CA LEU A 263 2.85 24.32 -20.59
C LEU A 263 3.10 23.41 -21.79
N LYS A 264 2.67 22.14 -21.76
CA LYS A 264 2.71 21.23 -22.92
C LYS A 264 1.90 21.77 -24.10
N ALA A 265 0.71 22.34 -23.86
CA ALA A 265 -0.09 22.99 -24.90
C ALA A 265 0.60 24.25 -25.46
N SER A 266 1.19 25.08 -24.59
CA SER A 266 1.97 26.27 -25.01
C SER A 266 3.15 25.86 -25.91
N VAL A 267 3.96 24.90 -25.46
CA VAL A 267 5.13 24.38 -26.21
C VAL A 267 4.72 23.68 -27.51
N ALA A 268 3.54 23.06 -27.58
CA ALA A 268 3.00 22.56 -28.85
C ALA A 268 2.68 23.73 -29.81
N SER A 269 1.98 24.77 -29.34
CA SER A 269 1.66 25.95 -30.16
C SER A 269 2.90 26.72 -30.62
N GLU A 270 3.95 26.80 -29.79
CA GLU A 270 5.24 27.37 -30.16
C GLU A 270 6.01 26.50 -31.15
N ARG A 271 5.94 25.17 -31.05
CA ARG A 271 6.48 24.28 -32.10
C ARG A 271 5.74 24.47 -33.42
N ASP A 272 4.43 24.72 -33.39
CA ASP A 272 3.66 25.00 -34.60
C ASP A 272 3.95 26.40 -35.19
N THR A 273 4.30 27.41 -34.39
CA THR A 273 4.78 28.70 -34.91
C THR A 273 6.21 28.57 -35.45
N ILE A 274 7.11 27.90 -34.73
CA ILE A 274 8.48 27.62 -35.18
C ILE A 274 8.46 26.83 -36.49
N ALA A 275 7.65 25.77 -36.62
CA ALA A 275 7.54 24.99 -37.85
C ALA A 275 7.04 25.83 -39.04
N ARG A 276 6.10 26.77 -38.81
CA ARG A 276 5.65 27.74 -39.81
C ARG A 276 6.77 28.71 -40.20
N LEU A 277 7.51 29.25 -39.24
CA LEU A 277 8.64 30.15 -39.47
C LEU A 277 9.81 29.46 -40.18
N SER A 278 10.14 28.23 -39.82
CA SER A 278 11.14 27.40 -40.51
C SER A 278 10.73 27.12 -41.96
N LYS A 279 9.46 26.80 -42.21
CA LYS A 279 8.95 26.59 -43.57
C LYS A 279 8.97 27.87 -44.41
N GLN A 280 8.62 29.02 -43.82
CA GLN A 280 8.78 30.33 -44.47
C GLN A 280 10.26 30.65 -44.74
N LEU A 281 11.17 30.35 -43.80
CA LEU A 281 12.61 30.54 -43.98
C LEU A 281 13.16 29.64 -45.10
N GLU A 282 12.72 28.39 -45.19
CA GLU A 282 13.04 27.51 -46.33
C GLU A 282 12.53 28.08 -47.66
N GLU A 283 11.30 28.60 -47.72
CA GLU A 283 10.78 29.23 -48.93
C GLU A 283 11.56 30.47 -49.33
N GLN A 284 11.97 31.32 -48.37
CA GLN A 284 12.84 32.46 -48.65
C GLN A 284 14.26 32.01 -49.07
N GLN A 285 14.83 30.98 -48.44
CA GLN A 285 16.12 30.42 -48.86
C GLN A 285 16.05 29.80 -50.27
N ARG A 286 14.93 29.18 -50.65
CA ARG A 286 14.69 28.69 -52.02
C ARG A 286 14.56 29.85 -53.02
N ARG A 287 13.91 30.96 -52.64
CA ARG A 287 13.84 32.19 -53.45
C ARG A 287 15.23 32.81 -53.63
N PHE A 288 15.98 33.02 -52.55
CA PHE A 288 17.35 33.54 -52.61
C PHE A 288 18.29 32.65 -53.42
N LYS A 289 18.15 31.32 -53.35
CA LYS A 289 18.88 30.40 -54.25
C LYS A 289 18.46 30.59 -55.70
N ALA A 290 17.16 30.57 -56.02
CA ALA A 290 16.68 30.78 -57.38
C ALA A 290 16.99 32.18 -57.95
N GLU A 291 17.22 33.19 -57.09
CA GLU A 291 17.71 34.51 -57.49
C GLU A 291 19.24 34.55 -57.64
N ALA A 292 19.99 33.86 -56.78
CA ALA A 292 21.43 33.65 -56.96
C ALA A 292 21.76 32.83 -58.21
N ASP A 293 20.97 31.80 -58.53
CA ASP A 293 21.11 30.99 -59.75
C ASP A 293 20.83 31.83 -61.01
N LYS A 294 19.81 32.70 -60.97
CA LYS A 294 19.54 33.69 -62.04
C LYS A 294 20.67 34.71 -62.16
N LEU A 295 21.19 35.22 -61.05
CA LEU A 295 22.32 36.15 -61.05
C LEU A 295 23.56 35.48 -61.62
N ALA A 296 23.88 34.25 -61.22
CA ALA A 296 24.98 33.46 -61.78
C ALA A 296 24.81 33.21 -63.30
N MET A 297 23.58 32.94 -63.76
CA MET A 297 23.29 32.80 -65.20
C MET A 297 23.47 34.13 -65.96
N VAL A 298 23.04 35.26 -65.37
CA VAL A 298 23.23 36.60 -65.92
C VAL A 298 24.70 37.04 -65.85
N GLU A 299 25.46 36.62 -64.85
CA GLU A 299 26.90 36.84 -64.74
C GLU A 299 27.67 36.01 -65.76
N ALA A 300 27.26 34.75 -66.01
CA ALA A 300 27.80 33.92 -67.09
C ALA A 300 27.53 34.55 -68.46
N GLN A 301 26.30 34.98 -68.74
CA GLN A 301 25.97 35.72 -69.97
C GLN A 301 26.76 37.03 -70.09
N ASN A 302 26.95 37.76 -68.99
CA ASN A 302 27.81 38.94 -68.97
C ASN A 302 29.30 38.60 -69.17
N ALA A 303 29.77 37.43 -68.75
CA ALA A 303 31.12 36.95 -69.00
C ALA A 303 31.32 36.53 -70.47
N GLU A 304 30.33 35.87 -71.07
CA GLU A 304 30.29 35.57 -72.51
C GLU A 304 30.30 36.87 -73.33
N LEU A 305 29.41 37.82 -73.03
CA LEU A 305 29.39 39.14 -73.67
C LEU A 305 30.72 39.90 -73.46
N LYS A 306 31.35 39.81 -72.28
CA LYS A 306 32.71 40.37 -72.04
C LYS A 306 33.80 39.67 -72.86
N GLN A 307 33.62 38.41 -73.27
CA GLN A 307 34.51 37.71 -74.21
C GLN A 307 34.15 37.95 -75.68
N GLU A 308 32.90 38.29 -76.00
CA GLU A 308 32.48 38.66 -77.35
C GLU A 308 32.83 40.11 -77.70
N ILE A 309 32.72 41.05 -76.77
CA ILE A 309 33.12 42.46 -76.97
C ILE A 309 34.55 42.61 -77.54
N PRO A 310 35.60 41.92 -77.06
CA PRO A 310 36.93 41.99 -77.68
C PRO A 310 37.00 41.28 -79.03
N LYS A 311 36.25 40.19 -79.27
CA LYS A 311 36.15 39.54 -80.60
C LYS A 311 35.50 40.48 -81.60
N MET A 312 34.37 41.10 -81.24
CA MET A 312 33.63 42.07 -82.04
C MET A 312 34.38 43.40 -82.22
N LYS A 313 35.17 43.84 -81.23
CA LYS A 313 36.14 44.94 -81.42
C LYS A 313 37.30 44.55 -82.34
N GLY A 314 37.71 43.27 -82.34
CA GLY A 314 38.69 42.73 -83.28
C GLY A 314 38.19 42.73 -84.72
N THR A 315 36.99 42.19 -84.96
CA THR A 315 36.34 42.21 -86.28
C THR A 315 35.98 43.63 -86.72
N LEU A 316 35.52 44.51 -85.81
CA LEU A 316 35.33 45.94 -86.12
C LEU A 316 36.64 46.61 -86.49
N LYS A 317 37.76 46.36 -85.80
CA LYS A 317 39.08 46.90 -86.17
C LYS A 317 39.54 46.42 -87.55
N LEU A 318 39.40 45.12 -87.84
CA LEU A 318 39.66 44.56 -89.17
C LEU A 318 38.80 45.24 -90.24
N ARG A 319 37.49 45.31 -90.03
CA ARG A 319 36.57 46.03 -90.92
C ARG A 319 36.88 47.52 -91.04
N HIS A 320 37.40 48.17 -89.99
CA HIS A 320 37.85 49.57 -90.05
C HIS A 320 39.10 49.70 -90.92
N THR A 321 40.09 48.82 -90.77
CA THR A 321 41.27 48.80 -91.64
C THR A 321 40.92 48.43 -93.08
N ASP A 322 39.95 47.54 -93.30
CA ASP A 322 39.43 47.21 -94.63
C ASP A 322 38.74 48.45 -95.24
N VAL A 323 37.92 49.16 -94.46
CA VAL A 323 37.24 50.41 -94.89
C VAL A 323 38.25 51.54 -95.12
N GLU A 324 39.33 51.65 -94.34
CA GLU A 324 40.40 52.63 -94.55
C GLU A 324 41.25 52.32 -95.79
N GLN A 325 41.50 51.04 -96.07
CA GLN A 325 42.15 50.58 -97.31
C GLN A 325 41.23 50.82 -98.53
N LEU A 326 39.94 50.47 -98.43
CA LEU A 326 38.94 50.74 -99.46
C LEU A 326 38.72 52.24 -99.67
N ALA A 327 38.77 53.06 -98.61
CA ALA A 327 38.72 54.51 -98.71
C ALA A 327 39.98 55.08 -99.37
N HIS A 328 41.17 54.53 -99.10
CA HIS A 328 42.40 54.88 -99.82
C HIS A 328 42.36 54.43 -101.29
N ALA A 329 41.82 53.26 -101.58
CA ALA A 329 41.59 52.78 -102.95
C ALA A 329 40.60 53.69 -103.69
N LEU A 330 39.47 54.03 -103.07
CA LEU A 330 38.49 55.00 -103.59
C LEU A 330 39.08 56.40 -103.75
N LYS A 331 39.98 56.85 -102.86
CA LYS A 331 40.64 58.16 -102.98
C LYS A 331 41.69 58.19 -104.10
N LYS A 332 42.35 57.06 -104.37
CA LYS A 332 43.20 56.88 -105.57
C LYS A 332 42.36 56.79 -106.85
N ALA A 333 41.29 56.00 -106.84
CA ALA A 333 40.38 55.85 -107.98
C ALA A 333 39.64 57.15 -108.32
N ARG A 334 39.21 57.93 -107.32
CA ARG A 334 38.65 59.28 -107.53
C ARG A 334 39.66 60.22 -108.14
N LYS A 335 40.91 60.27 -107.65
CA LYS A 335 41.96 61.07 -108.29
C LYS A 335 42.24 60.66 -109.74
N LEU A 336 42.21 59.37 -110.05
CA LEU A 336 42.38 58.85 -111.40
C LEU A 336 41.18 59.19 -112.30
N ALA A 337 39.96 59.09 -111.77
CA ALA A 337 38.73 59.49 -112.46
C ALA A 337 38.66 61.02 -112.65
N GLU A 338 39.12 61.82 -111.69
CA GLU A 338 39.23 63.28 -111.76
C GLU A 338 40.24 63.69 -112.85
N SER A 339 41.41 63.02 -112.94
CA SER A 339 42.36 63.27 -114.05
C SER A 339 41.79 62.82 -115.40
N GLN A 340 41.16 61.63 -115.49
CA GLN A 340 40.52 61.15 -116.71
C GLN A 340 39.34 62.04 -117.14
N GLN A 341 38.60 62.61 -116.19
CA GLN A 341 37.49 63.53 -116.48
C GLN A 341 38.00 64.93 -116.86
N ALA A 342 39.17 65.36 -116.37
CA ALA A 342 39.85 66.56 -116.84
C ALA A 342 40.43 66.38 -118.25
N GLU A 343 41.00 65.21 -118.57
CA GLU A 343 41.45 64.85 -119.91
C GLU A 343 40.26 64.72 -120.88
N MET A 344 39.19 64.04 -120.49
CA MET A 344 37.94 63.96 -121.27
C MET A 344 37.36 65.36 -121.56
N LYS A 345 37.40 66.28 -120.59
CA LYS A 345 36.99 67.68 -120.82
C LYS A 345 37.88 68.39 -121.84
N LYS A 346 39.21 68.22 -121.80
CA LYS A 346 40.11 68.76 -122.82
C LYS A 346 39.84 68.16 -124.21
N CYS A 347 39.61 66.85 -124.29
CA CYS A 347 39.27 66.18 -125.55
C CYS A 347 37.91 66.63 -126.10
N LEU A 348 36.92 66.90 -125.23
CA LEU A 348 35.63 67.48 -125.63
C LEU A 348 35.78 68.93 -126.09
N GLN A 349 36.59 69.75 -125.41
CA GLN A 349 36.89 71.12 -125.85
C GLN A 349 37.57 71.13 -127.23
N ALA A 350 38.61 70.30 -127.44
CA ALA A 350 39.25 70.15 -128.73
C ALA A 350 38.29 69.59 -129.82
N ARG A 351 37.38 68.68 -129.46
CA ARG A 351 36.32 68.19 -130.36
C ARG A 351 35.36 69.31 -130.76
N ASP A 352 34.98 70.17 -129.82
CA ASP A 352 33.99 71.22 -130.04
C ASP A 352 34.62 72.42 -130.79
N GLU A 353 35.91 72.69 -130.57
CA GLU A 353 36.73 73.58 -131.40
C GLU A 353 36.81 73.05 -132.85
N LEU A 354 37.17 71.78 -133.04
CA LEU A 354 37.16 71.11 -134.35
C LEU A 354 35.75 71.03 -134.97
N ALA A 355 34.68 71.00 -134.18
CA ALA A 355 33.30 71.05 -134.67
C ALA A 355 32.94 72.45 -135.17
N VAL A 356 33.48 73.52 -134.57
CA VAL A 356 33.34 74.90 -135.08
C VAL A 356 34.18 75.10 -136.34
N GLU A 357 35.41 74.60 -136.39
CA GLU A 357 36.24 74.65 -137.60
C GLU A 357 35.64 73.84 -138.75
N THR A 358 35.16 72.62 -138.50
CA THR A 358 34.49 71.83 -139.55
C THR A 358 33.17 72.44 -139.98
N ASN A 359 32.34 73.01 -139.11
CA ASN A 359 31.14 73.75 -139.55
C ASN A 359 31.48 74.97 -140.40
N ARG A 360 32.56 75.71 -140.06
CA ARG A 360 33.08 76.81 -140.88
C ARG A 360 33.56 76.32 -142.25
N MET A 361 34.24 75.16 -142.30
CA MET A 361 34.66 74.54 -143.56
C MET A 361 33.47 74.06 -144.39
N HIS A 362 32.43 73.49 -143.79
CA HIS A 362 31.19 73.12 -144.50
C HIS A 362 30.50 74.35 -145.10
N GLN A 363 30.38 75.45 -144.35
CA GLN A 363 29.83 76.71 -144.90
C GLN A 363 30.66 77.25 -146.08
N MET A 364 31.99 77.21 -145.99
CA MET A 364 32.86 77.56 -147.12
C MET A 364 32.80 76.56 -148.29
N ILE A 365 32.42 75.30 -148.04
CA ILE A 365 32.20 74.29 -149.07
C ILE A 365 30.84 74.51 -149.74
N ASP A 366 29.77 74.82 -149.01
CA ASP A 366 28.44 75.12 -149.57
C ASP A 366 28.46 76.39 -150.43
N GLU A 367 29.17 77.45 -149.98
CA GLU A 367 29.46 78.64 -150.80
C GLU A 367 30.25 78.31 -152.07
N LYS A 368 31.09 77.27 -152.07
CA LYS A 368 31.85 76.82 -153.24
C LYS A 368 31.09 75.84 -154.14
N LEU A 369 30.24 74.99 -153.59
CA LEU A 369 29.38 74.09 -154.35
C LEU A 369 28.28 74.87 -155.10
N SER A 370 27.67 75.86 -154.46
CA SER A 370 26.72 76.77 -155.14
C SER A 370 27.36 77.60 -156.26
N ALA A 371 28.66 77.92 -156.17
CA ALA A 371 29.41 78.53 -157.26
C ALA A 371 29.69 77.50 -158.39
N LEU A 372 30.18 76.31 -158.05
CA LEU A 372 30.43 75.22 -159.01
C LEU A 372 29.16 74.79 -159.75
N GLU A 373 27.99 74.75 -159.10
CA GLU A 373 26.71 74.48 -159.76
C GLU A 373 26.30 75.56 -160.79
N THR A 374 26.88 76.76 -160.73
CA THR A 374 26.72 77.80 -161.75
C THR A 374 27.81 77.77 -162.82
N GLU A 375 29.02 77.31 -162.49
CA GLU A 375 30.12 77.15 -163.44
C GLU A 375 29.97 75.87 -164.30
N GLU A 376 29.55 74.74 -163.74
CA GLU A 376 29.28 73.50 -164.50
C GLU A 376 28.22 73.70 -165.60
N LYS A 377 27.20 74.54 -165.34
CA LYS A 377 26.14 74.86 -166.31
C LYS A 377 26.60 75.77 -167.45
N LEU A 378 27.75 76.45 -167.30
CA LEU A 378 28.40 77.21 -168.37
C LEU A 378 29.44 76.35 -169.10
N LEU A 379 30.18 75.52 -168.37
CA LEU A 379 31.21 74.65 -168.92
C LEU A 379 30.65 73.51 -169.79
N TYR A 380 29.44 72.99 -169.50
CA TYR A 380 28.80 71.97 -170.34
C TYR A 380 28.55 72.49 -171.78
N ASP A 381 28.10 73.74 -171.91
CA ASP A 381 27.79 74.36 -173.20
C ASP A 381 29.06 74.80 -173.97
N GLU A 382 30.20 75.00 -173.29
CA GLU A 382 31.47 75.32 -173.94
C GLU A 382 32.35 74.09 -174.26
N GLU A 383 32.34 73.02 -173.44
CA GLU A 383 33.16 71.83 -173.72
C GLU A 383 32.63 71.00 -174.91
N VAL A 384 31.30 71.02 -175.13
CA VAL A 384 30.70 70.49 -176.38
C VAL A 384 31.21 71.25 -177.62
N ARG A 385 31.65 72.50 -177.46
CA ARG A 385 32.08 73.39 -178.56
C ARG A 385 33.59 73.35 -178.86
N LEU A 386 34.37 72.50 -178.19
CA LEU A 386 35.83 72.36 -178.40
C LEU A 386 36.28 70.95 -178.82
N LYS A 387 35.34 70.09 -179.23
CA LYS A 387 35.61 68.68 -179.59
C LYS A 387 35.98 68.41 -181.06
N GLU A 388 36.30 69.42 -181.87
CA GLU A 388 36.51 69.24 -183.31
C GLU A 388 37.63 70.07 -183.97
N THR A 389 38.74 70.36 -183.27
CA THR A 389 39.97 70.93 -183.88
C THR A 389 41.25 70.15 -183.55
N MET A 390 41.35 68.96 -184.13
CA MET A 390 42.61 68.33 -184.56
C MET A 390 42.90 68.77 -186.04
N PRO A 391 44.06 68.49 -186.68
CA PRO A 391 45.30 67.86 -186.20
C PRO A 391 46.62 68.61 -186.59
N ALA A 392 47.73 67.99 -186.19
CA ALA A 392 49.11 68.00 -186.72
C ALA A 392 49.51 68.80 -187.99
N LYS A 393 50.74 69.34 -187.94
CA LYS A 393 51.68 69.50 -189.06
C LYS A 393 53.01 68.81 -188.69
N THR A 394 53.40 67.74 -189.40
CA THR A 394 54.48 67.67 -190.44
C THR A 394 55.89 68.00 -189.94
N GLN A 395 56.98 67.25 -190.19
CA GLN A 395 57.27 65.95 -190.87
C GLN A 395 58.51 65.34 -190.13
N LEU A 396 58.70 64.02 -189.96
CA LEU A 396 59.11 62.96 -190.92
C LEU A 396 60.56 63.09 -191.49
N ILE A 397 61.34 61.99 -191.34
CA ILE A 397 62.65 61.64 -191.96
C ILE A 397 63.94 62.27 -191.35
N VAL A 398 65.03 61.47 -191.36
CA VAL A 398 66.49 61.80 -191.44
C VAL A 398 67.36 61.39 -190.21
N GLU A 399 68.54 60.79 -190.50
CA GLU A 399 69.71 60.47 -189.64
C GLU A 399 69.51 59.57 -188.39
N ASN A 400 70.35 58.54 -188.14
CA ASN A 400 71.76 58.54 -187.69
C ASN A 400 71.94 59.18 -186.30
N SER A 401 72.42 58.48 -185.26
CA SER A 401 73.71 57.79 -185.04
C SER A 401 74.87 58.73 -184.70
N ARG A 402 75.74 58.29 -183.77
CA ARG A 402 76.87 59.05 -183.18
C ARG A 402 76.40 60.30 -182.40
N ILE A 403 77.17 60.89 -181.48
CA ILE A 403 78.56 61.38 -181.52
C ILE A 403 79.22 61.06 -180.16
N GLU A 404 80.38 60.39 -180.15
CA GLU A 404 81.73 60.92 -179.81
C GLU A 404 81.89 61.36 -178.33
N GLY A 405 83.08 61.37 -177.71
CA GLY A 405 84.43 61.13 -178.22
C GLY A 405 85.30 62.39 -178.08
N THR A 406 86.50 62.24 -177.48
CA THR A 406 87.48 63.30 -177.18
C THR A 406 87.06 64.27 -176.06
N ARG A 407 87.98 64.91 -175.30
CA ARG A 407 89.42 65.21 -175.50
C ARG A 407 90.26 64.85 -174.24
N SER A 408 91.57 64.57 -174.29
CA SER A 408 92.52 64.39 -175.42
C SER A 408 93.86 63.77 -174.95
N MET A 409 94.57 63.08 -175.87
CA MET A 409 96.04 62.99 -176.15
C MET A 409 97.07 62.97 -174.99
N MET A 410 98.18 62.20 -175.02
CA MET A 410 99.08 61.71 -176.11
C MET A 410 99.59 60.25 -175.81
N GLU A 411 100.81 59.85 -176.18
CA GLU A 411 101.30 59.20 -177.44
C GLU A 411 102.68 58.53 -177.09
N GLY A 412 103.45 57.77 -177.89
CA GLY A 412 103.38 57.30 -179.29
C GLY A 412 104.25 56.04 -179.54
N GLN A 413 104.77 55.80 -180.77
CA GLN A 413 105.15 54.42 -181.18
C GLN A 413 106.16 54.26 -182.35
N ARG A 414 106.82 53.07 -182.41
CA ARG A 414 107.39 52.33 -183.59
C ARG A 414 108.67 52.89 -184.29
N VAL A 415 109.33 52.17 -185.25
CA VAL A 415 109.88 50.78 -185.37
C VAL A 415 110.49 50.54 -186.79
N LEU A 416 111.40 49.55 -186.96
CA LEU A 416 112.14 49.14 -188.20
C LEU A 416 113.25 50.13 -188.66
N GLU A 417 114.18 49.84 -189.60
CA GLU A 417 114.33 48.72 -190.57
C GLU A 417 115.50 47.74 -190.21
N GLU A 418 116.54 47.31 -190.97
CA GLU A 418 117.01 47.49 -192.37
C GLU A 418 117.72 46.21 -192.90
N GLY A 419 118.02 46.12 -194.21
CA GLY A 419 118.16 44.88 -194.98
C GLY A 419 119.57 44.35 -195.35
N LYS A 420 119.55 43.23 -196.08
CA LYS A 420 120.67 42.50 -196.75
C LYS A 420 121.91 42.11 -195.93
N ARG A 421 122.04 42.52 -194.67
CA ARG A 421 122.80 41.79 -193.62
C ARG A 421 122.04 40.54 -193.10
N ARG A 422 120.98 40.11 -193.81
CA ARG A 422 119.89 39.25 -193.29
C ARG A 422 120.08 37.73 -193.42
N ASN A 423 120.89 37.25 -194.37
CA ASN A 423 121.05 35.79 -194.57
C ASN A 423 121.84 35.07 -193.46
N LEU A 424 122.58 35.81 -192.61
CA LEU A 424 123.26 35.27 -191.43
C LEU A 424 122.53 35.54 -190.10
N SER A 425 121.47 36.35 -190.10
CA SER A 425 120.66 36.63 -188.90
C SER A 425 119.35 35.83 -188.84
N GLN A 426 118.79 35.40 -189.98
CA GLN A 426 117.58 34.57 -189.97
C GLN A 426 117.76 33.19 -189.29
N GLN A 427 118.97 32.61 -189.30
CA GLN A 427 119.27 31.39 -188.53
C GLN A 427 119.35 31.62 -187.01
N LEU A 428 119.64 32.85 -186.56
CA LEU A 428 119.62 33.22 -185.14
C LEU A 428 118.21 33.52 -184.63
N GLU A 429 117.33 34.08 -185.46
CA GLU A 429 115.93 34.36 -185.07
C GLU A 429 115.14 33.09 -184.70
N GLN A 430 115.42 31.96 -185.33
CA GLN A 430 114.65 30.72 -185.08
C GLN A 430 114.91 30.18 -183.66
N ILE A 431 116.17 30.15 -183.23
CA ILE A 431 116.58 29.69 -181.88
C ILE A 431 116.06 30.63 -180.77
N LEU A 432 115.86 31.91 -181.09
CA LEU A 432 115.28 32.89 -180.15
C LEU A 432 113.77 32.70 -179.94
N ARG A 433 113.01 32.35 -180.99
CA ARG A 433 111.56 32.10 -180.86
C ARG A 433 111.25 30.89 -179.99
N GLU A 434 112.07 29.85 -180.07
CA GLU A 434 111.99 28.64 -179.23
C GLU A 434 112.32 28.92 -177.75
N ASN A 435 113.06 30.00 -177.45
CA ASN A 435 113.32 30.44 -176.08
C ASN A 435 112.15 31.24 -175.45
N GLU A 436 111.33 31.92 -176.25
CA GLU A 436 110.19 32.69 -175.74
C GLU A 436 108.96 31.83 -175.40
N THR A 437 108.77 30.70 -176.09
CA THR A 437 107.71 29.74 -175.76
C THR A 437 107.98 29.06 -174.42
N MET A 438 109.19 28.52 -174.23
CA MET A 438 109.64 27.88 -172.98
C MET A 438 109.47 28.78 -171.74
N ARG A 439 109.62 30.10 -171.89
CA ARG A 439 109.46 31.06 -170.78
C ARG A 439 108.00 31.30 -170.35
N LYS A 440 107.02 31.03 -171.22
CA LYS A 440 105.59 31.26 -170.91
C LYS A 440 105.00 30.10 -170.11
N GLU A 441 105.33 28.87 -170.49
CA GLU A 441 104.83 27.66 -169.82
C GLU A 441 105.27 27.57 -168.35
N ILE A 442 106.50 28.00 -168.03
CA ILE A 442 107.04 28.05 -166.65
C ILE A 442 106.16 28.93 -165.74
N PHE A 443 105.77 30.13 -166.21
CA PHE A 443 105.01 31.10 -165.40
C PHE A 443 103.58 30.62 -165.06
N GLU A 444 102.94 29.88 -165.95
CA GLU A 444 101.59 29.33 -165.69
C GLU A 444 101.61 28.21 -164.64
N VAL A 445 102.67 27.40 -164.59
CA VAL A 445 102.85 26.35 -163.59
C VAL A 445 103.05 26.96 -162.19
N GLU A 446 103.92 27.95 -162.05
CA GLU A 446 104.19 28.64 -160.78
C GLU A 446 102.92 29.27 -160.18
N ASN A 447 102.14 29.99 -161.01
CA ASN A 447 100.90 30.66 -160.61
C ASN A 447 99.82 29.66 -160.15
N ASN A 448 99.76 28.46 -160.76
CA ASN A 448 98.81 27.43 -160.35
C ASN A 448 99.24 26.70 -159.06
N GLN A 449 100.54 26.56 -158.80
CA GLN A 449 101.04 25.96 -157.56
C GLN A 449 100.69 26.81 -156.32
N ALA A 450 100.75 28.14 -156.43
CA ALA A 450 100.38 29.06 -155.34
C ALA A 450 98.90 28.90 -154.90
N LYS A 451 97.96 28.83 -155.86
CA LYS A 451 96.51 28.77 -155.59
C LYS A 451 96.10 27.54 -154.79
N VAL A 452 96.78 26.40 -154.98
CA VAL A 452 96.48 25.14 -154.28
C VAL A 452 96.86 25.23 -152.80
N LEU A 453 97.94 25.93 -152.45
CA LEU A 453 98.39 26.11 -151.07
C LEU A 453 97.38 26.92 -150.24
N ASP A 454 96.87 28.03 -150.77
CA ASP A 454 95.88 28.87 -150.08
C ASP A 454 94.59 28.10 -149.76
N HIS A 455 94.06 27.34 -150.73
CA HIS A 455 92.85 26.53 -150.52
C HIS A 455 93.04 25.47 -149.42
N GLY A 456 94.23 24.84 -149.36
CA GLY A 456 94.58 23.90 -148.32
C GLY A 456 94.59 24.53 -146.91
N GLN A 457 95.19 25.72 -146.78
CA GLN A 457 95.20 26.46 -145.50
C GLN A 457 93.78 26.89 -145.08
N HIS A 458 92.97 27.37 -146.02
CA HIS A 458 91.63 27.88 -145.73
C HIS A 458 90.66 26.79 -145.25
N ALA A 459 90.78 25.57 -145.79
CA ALA A 459 90.01 24.40 -145.35
C ALA A 459 90.42 23.94 -143.94
N ALA A 460 91.72 23.91 -143.63
CA ALA A 460 92.22 23.51 -142.31
C ALA A 460 91.70 24.45 -141.19
N LEU A 461 91.65 25.76 -141.45
CA LEU A 461 91.09 26.75 -140.52
C LEU A 461 89.62 26.48 -140.17
N GLN A 462 88.77 26.17 -141.16
CA GLN A 462 87.36 25.87 -140.93
C GLN A 462 87.13 24.57 -140.13
N TYR A 463 87.96 23.56 -140.37
CA TYR A 463 87.94 22.31 -139.59
C TYR A 463 88.30 22.55 -138.11
N HIS A 464 89.31 23.38 -137.82
CA HIS A 464 89.65 23.72 -136.45
C HIS A 464 88.58 24.56 -135.75
N GLN A 465 87.95 25.52 -136.45
CA GLN A 465 86.85 26.33 -135.89
C GLN A 465 85.59 25.49 -135.56
N THR A 466 85.23 24.53 -136.41
CA THR A 466 84.07 23.64 -136.17
C THR A 466 84.35 22.63 -135.05
N LEU A 467 85.59 22.14 -134.91
CA LEU A 467 86.04 21.37 -133.74
C LEU A 467 85.95 22.19 -132.44
N GLU A 468 86.43 23.44 -132.45
CA GLU A 468 86.34 24.39 -131.34
C GLU A 468 84.88 24.59 -130.86
N GLN A 469 83.96 24.86 -131.78
CA GLN A 469 82.53 25.01 -131.48
C GLN A 469 81.93 23.70 -130.93
N THR A 470 82.27 22.56 -131.53
CA THR A 470 81.81 21.24 -131.08
C THR A 470 82.29 20.92 -129.66
N ARG A 471 83.55 21.26 -129.33
CA ARG A 471 84.11 21.15 -127.96
C ARG A 471 83.34 22.03 -126.98
N LYS A 472 83.06 23.29 -127.33
CA LYS A 472 82.31 24.25 -126.50
C LYS A 472 80.87 23.77 -126.21
N GLN A 473 80.17 23.24 -127.21
CA GLN A 473 78.82 22.68 -127.00
C GLN A 473 78.85 21.37 -126.18
N ARG A 474 79.82 20.47 -126.41
CA ARG A 474 80.03 19.28 -125.55
C ARG A 474 80.32 19.65 -124.09
N GLY A 475 81.03 20.75 -123.85
CA GLY A 475 81.24 21.31 -122.51
C GLY A 475 79.92 21.75 -121.84
N ARG A 476 79.09 22.51 -122.56
CA ARG A 476 77.76 22.93 -122.07
C ARG A 476 76.84 21.75 -121.77
N VAL A 477 76.82 20.73 -122.62
CA VAL A 477 76.03 19.51 -122.40
C VAL A 477 76.44 18.81 -121.10
N LYS A 478 77.75 18.67 -120.83
CA LYS A 478 78.24 18.09 -119.56
C LYS A 478 77.78 18.90 -118.33
N ILE A 479 77.86 20.23 -118.40
CA ILE A 479 77.42 21.11 -117.29
C ILE A 479 75.92 20.95 -117.03
N LEU A 480 75.10 20.93 -118.08
CA LEU A 480 73.65 20.73 -117.97
C LEU A 480 73.31 19.34 -117.43
N GLN A 481 74.00 18.29 -117.90
CA GLN A 481 73.83 16.92 -117.36
C GLN A 481 74.18 16.85 -115.87
N GLN A 482 75.25 17.52 -115.43
CA GLN A 482 75.63 17.57 -114.02
C GLN A 482 74.59 18.33 -113.18
N GLN A 483 74.11 19.49 -113.65
CA GLN A 483 73.04 20.25 -112.99
C GLN A 483 71.74 19.45 -112.89
N LEU A 484 71.39 18.69 -113.92
CA LEU A 484 70.19 17.84 -113.95
C LEU A 484 70.32 16.71 -112.92
N ALA A 485 71.45 15.98 -112.91
CA ALA A 485 71.73 14.94 -111.92
C ALA A 485 71.80 15.47 -110.47
N ASP A 486 72.29 16.70 -110.24
CA ASP A 486 72.29 17.31 -108.91
C ASP A 486 70.89 17.79 -108.48
N ASN A 487 70.04 18.19 -109.42
CA ASN A 487 68.63 18.47 -109.15
C ASN A 487 67.81 17.19 -108.90
N GLU A 488 68.09 16.08 -109.59
CA GLU A 488 67.50 14.76 -109.31
C GLU A 488 67.86 14.28 -107.89
N LYS A 489 69.14 14.42 -107.48
CA LYS A 489 69.56 14.12 -106.10
C LYS A 489 68.80 14.98 -105.08
N ARG A 490 68.64 16.28 -105.34
CA ARG A 490 67.89 17.20 -104.47
C ARG A 490 66.41 16.82 -104.36
N LEU A 491 65.77 16.52 -105.49
CA LEU A 491 64.38 16.06 -105.54
C LEU A 491 64.21 14.76 -104.74
N LYS A 492 65.11 13.79 -104.92
CA LYS A 492 65.07 12.52 -104.17
C LYS A 492 65.27 12.74 -102.67
N VAL A 493 66.20 13.59 -102.25
CA VAL A 493 66.37 13.95 -100.82
C VAL A 493 65.13 14.64 -100.24
N GLN A 494 64.40 15.43 -101.04
CA GLN A 494 63.13 16.04 -100.61
C GLN A 494 61.99 15.02 -100.53
N GLN A 495 61.91 14.05 -101.45
CA GLN A 495 60.96 12.93 -101.40
C GLN A 495 61.22 12.06 -100.16
N ASP A 496 62.47 11.61 -99.98
CA ASP A 496 62.94 10.90 -98.79
C ASP A 496 62.56 11.60 -97.47
N LEU A 497 62.61 12.94 -97.43
CA LEU A 497 62.24 13.74 -96.26
C LEU A 497 60.72 13.81 -96.06
N LEU A 498 59.94 13.98 -97.15
CA LEU A 498 58.48 13.96 -97.12
C LEU A 498 57.95 12.60 -96.63
N ASP A 499 58.56 11.51 -97.09
CA ASP A 499 58.20 10.14 -96.72
C ASP A 499 58.53 9.86 -95.24
N ARG A 500 59.67 10.37 -94.73
CA ARG A 500 59.98 10.32 -93.29
C ARG A 500 58.99 11.12 -92.46
N VAL A 501 58.72 12.38 -92.83
CA VAL A 501 57.81 13.27 -92.10
C VAL A 501 56.37 12.74 -92.11
N SER A 502 55.90 12.16 -93.21
CA SER A 502 54.58 11.52 -93.29
C SER A 502 54.51 10.20 -92.52
N ALA A 503 55.56 9.37 -92.54
CA ALA A 503 55.66 8.18 -91.71
C ALA A 503 55.67 8.53 -90.21
N ASP A 504 56.42 9.57 -89.80
CA ASP A 504 56.45 10.03 -88.41
C ASP A 504 55.15 10.71 -87.98
N ARG A 505 54.46 11.44 -88.87
CA ARG A 505 53.07 11.88 -88.62
C ARG A 505 52.14 10.70 -88.40
N THR A 506 52.27 9.64 -89.20
CA THR A 506 51.43 8.43 -89.08
C THR A 506 51.75 7.65 -87.79
N ARG A 507 53.00 7.67 -87.33
CA ARG A 507 53.42 7.10 -86.03
C ARG A 507 52.88 7.91 -84.84
N THR A 508 52.95 9.24 -84.87
CA THR A 508 52.42 10.08 -83.80
C THR A 508 50.89 10.08 -83.76
N GLU A 509 50.22 10.03 -84.91
CA GLU A 509 48.77 9.88 -85.00
C GLU A 509 48.28 8.54 -84.41
N LYS A 510 49.02 7.44 -84.62
CA LYS A 510 48.73 6.16 -83.95
C LYS A 510 48.91 6.23 -82.44
N ARG A 511 50.06 6.74 -81.97
CA ARG A 511 50.32 6.92 -80.52
C ARG A 511 49.33 7.84 -79.83
N LEU A 512 48.84 8.88 -80.52
CA LEU A 512 47.79 9.75 -80.01
C LEU A 512 46.49 8.95 -79.82
N LYS A 513 46.05 8.20 -80.83
CA LYS A 513 44.83 7.35 -80.75
C LYS A 513 44.94 6.25 -79.70
N GLU A 514 46.12 5.64 -79.56
CA GLU A 514 46.44 4.68 -78.49
C GLU A 514 46.25 5.33 -77.11
N SER A 515 46.84 6.52 -76.89
CA SER A 515 46.72 7.28 -75.64
C SER A 515 45.30 7.82 -75.38
N GLU A 516 44.56 8.21 -76.42
CA GLU A 516 43.16 8.62 -76.33
C GLU A 516 42.26 7.47 -75.88
N LEU A 517 42.48 6.26 -76.41
CA LEU A 517 41.79 5.03 -76.01
C LEU A 517 42.15 4.62 -74.57
N GLU A 518 43.42 4.70 -74.17
CA GLU A 518 43.85 4.50 -72.78
C GLU A 518 43.17 5.51 -71.84
N CYS A 519 43.14 6.79 -72.20
CA CYS A 519 42.45 7.83 -71.42
C CYS A 519 40.93 7.59 -71.34
N ALA A 520 40.30 7.07 -72.40
CA ALA A 520 38.88 6.70 -72.38
C ALA A 520 38.62 5.51 -71.45
N ALA A 521 39.46 4.46 -71.51
CA ALA A 521 39.37 3.29 -70.64
C ALA A 521 39.63 3.65 -69.15
N LEU A 522 40.59 4.54 -68.88
CA LEU A 522 40.84 5.06 -67.53
C LEU A 522 39.68 5.90 -67.00
N LYS A 523 39.04 6.73 -67.84
CA LYS A 523 37.82 7.47 -67.48
C LYS A 523 36.63 6.55 -67.17
N GLN A 524 36.43 5.49 -67.96
CA GLN A 524 35.39 4.49 -67.67
C GLN A 524 35.64 3.75 -66.36
N ARG A 525 36.90 3.31 -66.11
CA ARG A 525 37.29 2.72 -64.82
C ARG A 525 37.10 3.70 -63.66
N TYR A 526 37.41 4.98 -63.84
CA TYR A 526 37.18 5.99 -62.81
C TYR A 526 35.69 6.18 -62.50
N SER A 527 34.81 6.20 -63.52
CA SER A 527 33.34 6.26 -63.32
C SER A 527 32.84 5.05 -62.53
N ALA A 528 33.17 3.83 -62.99
CA ALA A 528 32.76 2.60 -62.32
C ALA A 528 33.28 2.52 -60.87
N ASN A 529 34.51 2.97 -60.63
CA ASN A 529 35.07 3.03 -59.28
C ASN A 529 34.38 4.09 -58.40
N ASP A 530 34.01 5.27 -58.93
CA ASP A 530 33.25 6.23 -58.12
C ASP A 530 31.83 5.72 -57.84
N GLU A 531 31.15 5.11 -58.82
CA GLU A 531 29.85 4.46 -58.66
C GLU A 531 29.89 3.38 -57.55
N GLU A 532 30.92 2.53 -57.53
CA GLU A 532 31.17 1.56 -56.46
C GLU A 532 31.46 2.26 -55.11
N ILE A 533 32.26 3.32 -55.11
CA ILE A 533 32.53 4.13 -53.90
C ILE A 533 31.25 4.79 -53.36
N GLN A 534 30.36 5.32 -54.20
CA GLN A 534 29.07 5.88 -53.76
C GLN A 534 28.15 4.78 -53.20
N LEU A 535 28.12 3.60 -53.84
CA LEU A 535 27.38 2.44 -53.34
C LEU A 535 27.90 1.99 -51.97
N LEU A 536 29.22 1.91 -51.80
CA LEU A 536 29.86 1.55 -50.53
C LEU A 536 29.61 2.60 -49.44
N LYS A 537 29.72 3.91 -49.75
CA LYS A 537 29.32 4.99 -48.82
C LYS A 537 27.87 4.85 -48.36
N MET A 538 26.95 4.58 -49.29
CA MET A 538 25.52 4.41 -48.97
C MET A 538 25.27 3.16 -48.12
N GLN A 539 25.99 2.05 -48.37
CA GLN A 539 25.95 0.87 -47.50
C GLN A 539 26.53 1.13 -46.09
N ILE A 540 27.60 1.92 -45.99
CA ILE A 540 28.20 2.32 -44.71
C ILE A 540 27.19 3.15 -43.91
N ILE A 541 26.63 4.22 -44.49
CA ILE A 541 25.61 5.07 -43.86
C ILE A 541 24.38 4.24 -43.43
N GLY A 542 23.96 3.26 -44.25
CA GLY A 542 22.87 2.34 -43.92
C GLY A 542 23.20 1.45 -42.70
N LYS A 543 24.43 0.93 -42.61
CA LYS A 543 24.93 0.10 -41.49
C LYS A 543 25.15 0.93 -40.22
N GLU A 544 25.67 2.15 -40.34
CA GLU A 544 25.81 3.11 -39.23
C GLU A 544 24.44 3.48 -38.66
N GLY A 545 23.48 3.83 -39.51
CA GLY A 545 22.10 4.07 -39.09
C GLY A 545 21.45 2.86 -38.40
N ALA A 546 21.75 1.65 -38.85
CA ALA A 546 21.31 0.42 -38.17
C ALA A 546 22.00 0.22 -36.81
N LEU A 547 23.32 0.45 -36.71
CA LEU A 547 24.09 0.42 -35.46
C LEU A 547 23.57 1.45 -34.44
N CYS A 548 23.26 2.67 -34.87
CA CYS A 548 22.66 3.69 -34.01
C CYS A 548 21.29 3.25 -33.48
N ARG A 549 20.42 2.67 -34.33
CA ARG A 549 19.13 2.11 -33.88
C ARG A 549 19.33 0.97 -32.87
N MET A 550 20.22 0.02 -33.16
CA MET A 550 20.55 -1.08 -32.25
C MET A 550 21.16 -0.60 -30.92
N HIS A 551 21.99 0.45 -30.94
CA HIS A 551 22.53 1.04 -29.72
C HIS A 551 21.41 1.71 -28.88
N MET A 552 20.47 2.44 -29.50
CA MET A 552 19.36 3.05 -28.77
C MET A 552 18.42 1.99 -28.18
N VAL A 553 18.12 0.92 -28.93
CA VAL A 553 17.36 -0.24 -28.42
C VAL A 553 18.11 -0.92 -27.25
N ARG A 554 19.42 -1.17 -27.37
CA ARG A 554 20.22 -1.70 -26.25
C ARG A 554 20.19 -0.79 -25.03
N LYS A 555 20.31 0.53 -25.23
CA LYS A 555 20.28 1.53 -24.15
C LYS A 555 18.90 1.60 -23.49
N GLN A 556 17.82 1.34 -24.23
CA GLN A 556 16.48 1.25 -23.66
C GLN A 556 16.32 -0.04 -22.85
N PHE A 557 16.59 -1.21 -23.43
CA PHE A 557 16.53 -2.48 -22.69
C PHE A 557 17.43 -2.47 -21.43
N GLN A 558 18.58 -1.80 -21.48
CA GLN A 558 19.47 -1.70 -20.31
C GLN A 558 18.88 -0.82 -19.19
N ARG A 559 18.03 0.18 -19.50
CA ARG A 559 17.19 0.87 -18.50
C ARG A 559 16.07 -0.04 -18.00
N ASP A 560 15.38 -0.71 -18.91
CA ASP A 560 14.23 -1.57 -18.59
C ASP A 560 14.64 -2.72 -17.66
N ILE A 561 15.84 -3.29 -17.87
CA ILE A 561 16.51 -4.23 -16.98
C ILE A 561 16.76 -3.60 -15.61
N THR A 562 17.47 -2.47 -15.51
CA THR A 562 17.72 -1.84 -14.18
C THR A 562 16.43 -1.46 -13.43
N CYS A 563 15.38 -1.06 -14.15
CA CYS A 563 14.06 -0.79 -13.58
C CYS A 563 13.32 -2.07 -13.17
N ALA A 564 13.54 -3.19 -13.85
CA ALA A 564 13.04 -4.50 -13.44
C ALA A 564 13.81 -5.06 -12.24
N GLU A 565 15.13 -4.90 -12.19
CA GLU A 565 15.99 -5.28 -11.06
C GLU A 565 15.63 -4.49 -9.80
N GLN A 566 15.42 -3.17 -9.91
CA GLN A 566 14.92 -2.33 -8.81
C GLN A 566 13.56 -2.83 -8.30
N ARG A 567 12.57 -3.03 -9.20
CA ARG A 567 11.26 -3.58 -8.81
C ARG A 567 11.36 -4.98 -8.19
N ALA A 568 12.25 -5.84 -8.69
CA ALA A 568 12.47 -7.18 -8.16
C ALA A 568 13.19 -7.17 -6.79
N ASN A 569 13.94 -6.11 -6.46
CA ASN A 569 14.52 -5.94 -5.12
C ASN A 569 13.48 -5.36 -4.16
N ASN A 570 12.76 -4.30 -4.53
CA ASN A 570 11.65 -3.78 -3.73
C ASN A 570 10.65 -4.89 -3.37
N LEU A 571 10.27 -5.75 -4.33
CA LEU A 571 9.38 -6.89 -4.07
C LEU A 571 9.98 -7.96 -3.16
N LYS A 572 11.30 -8.10 -3.05
CA LYS A 572 11.94 -8.97 -2.04
C LYS A 572 11.86 -8.33 -0.65
N ASP A 573 12.05 -7.01 -0.56
CA ASP A 573 12.00 -6.27 0.69
C ASP A 573 10.56 -6.20 1.23
N ASP A 574 9.57 -6.03 0.33
CA ASP A 574 8.14 -6.18 0.60
C ASP A 574 7.80 -7.59 1.09
N VAL A 575 8.31 -8.65 0.43
CA VAL A 575 8.11 -10.04 0.87
C VAL A 575 8.80 -10.32 2.21
N ALA A 576 10.02 -9.82 2.43
CA ALA A 576 10.76 -10.01 3.67
C ALA A 576 10.02 -9.36 4.86
N SER A 577 9.61 -8.10 4.72
CA SER A 577 8.82 -7.40 5.73
C SER A 577 7.44 -8.04 5.94
N ALA A 578 6.78 -8.53 4.89
CA ALA A 578 5.56 -9.32 5.02
C ALA A 578 5.80 -10.64 5.79
N THR A 579 6.93 -11.33 5.57
CA THR A 579 7.26 -12.54 6.34
C THR A 579 7.55 -12.26 7.81
N THR A 580 8.30 -11.20 8.14
CA THR A 580 8.53 -10.83 9.55
C THR A 580 7.24 -10.42 10.25
N ASN A 581 6.36 -9.68 9.57
CA ASN A 581 5.04 -9.30 10.10
C ASN A 581 4.11 -10.51 10.27
N TYR A 582 4.19 -11.50 9.38
CA TYR A 582 3.48 -12.77 9.56
C TYR A 582 4.03 -13.57 10.75
N GLU A 583 5.34 -13.58 10.96
CA GLU A 583 5.96 -14.29 12.08
C GLU A 583 5.65 -13.65 13.45
N THR A 584 5.63 -12.32 13.55
CA THR A 584 5.20 -11.62 14.78
C THR A 584 3.72 -11.89 15.08
N LEU A 585 2.82 -11.68 14.11
CA LEU A 585 1.38 -11.98 14.26
C LEU A 585 1.13 -13.47 14.59
N ARG A 586 1.94 -14.38 14.06
CA ARG A 586 1.89 -15.82 14.39
C ARG A 586 2.44 -16.12 15.80
N GLY A 587 3.31 -15.28 16.33
CA GLY A 587 3.74 -15.28 17.73
C GLY A 587 2.63 -14.81 18.67
N GLU A 588 2.05 -13.64 18.38
CA GLU A 588 0.91 -13.06 19.11
C GLU A 588 -0.29 -14.03 19.12
N ALA A 589 -0.62 -14.63 17.98
CA ALA A 589 -1.69 -15.62 17.89
C ALA A 589 -1.45 -16.85 18.78
N LYS A 590 -0.20 -17.29 18.99
CA LYS A 590 0.11 -18.35 19.95
C LYS A 590 -0.07 -17.89 21.39
N GLN A 591 0.36 -16.68 21.72
CA GLN A 591 0.20 -16.09 23.06
C GLN A 591 -1.27 -15.90 23.41
N LEU A 592 -2.08 -15.36 22.49
CA LEU A 592 -3.53 -15.22 22.65
C LEU A 592 -4.23 -16.58 22.81
N ASN A 593 -3.86 -17.59 22.02
CA ASN A 593 -4.40 -18.95 22.19
C ASN A 593 -4.01 -19.58 23.54
N HIS A 594 -2.81 -19.29 24.07
CA HIS A 594 -2.40 -19.73 25.40
C HIS A 594 -3.22 -19.05 26.50
N LEU A 595 -3.41 -17.73 26.42
CA LEU A 595 -4.24 -16.97 27.36
C LEU A 595 -5.71 -17.41 27.34
N ILE A 596 -6.25 -17.74 26.15
CA ILE A 596 -7.59 -18.30 26.00
C ILE A 596 -7.68 -19.66 26.70
N ALA A 597 -6.71 -20.55 26.51
CA ALA A 597 -6.68 -21.85 27.17
C ALA A 597 -6.57 -21.74 28.69
N GLU A 598 -5.80 -20.79 29.21
CA GLU A 598 -5.74 -20.48 30.65
C GLU A 598 -7.07 -19.95 31.17
N CYS A 599 -7.67 -18.98 30.49
CA CYS A 599 -8.97 -18.42 30.85
C CYS A 599 -10.08 -19.50 30.85
N ASP A 600 -10.11 -20.40 29.87
CA ASP A 600 -11.08 -21.51 29.85
C ASP A 600 -10.78 -22.56 30.92
N ALA A 601 -9.52 -22.81 31.27
CA ALA A 601 -9.15 -23.66 32.41
C ALA A 601 -9.58 -23.05 33.75
N GLU A 602 -9.41 -21.73 33.95
CA GLU A 602 -9.91 -21.02 35.13
C GLU A 602 -11.43 -21.03 35.22
N LYS A 603 -12.11 -20.67 34.13
CA LYS A 603 -13.56 -20.74 33.96
C LYS A 603 -14.11 -22.15 34.23
N SER A 604 -13.36 -23.21 33.91
CA SER A 604 -13.68 -24.59 34.28
C SER A 604 -13.54 -24.82 35.81
N LYS A 605 -12.43 -24.37 36.42
CA LYS A 605 -12.24 -24.42 37.89
C LYS A 605 -13.37 -23.67 38.63
N TYR A 606 -13.74 -22.47 38.18
CA TYR A 606 -14.83 -21.68 38.77
C TYR A 606 -16.21 -22.32 38.57
N LYS A 607 -16.51 -22.92 37.41
CA LYS A 607 -17.72 -23.72 37.22
C LYS A 607 -17.80 -24.91 38.19
N SER A 608 -16.69 -25.61 38.41
CA SER A 608 -16.61 -26.71 39.37
C SER A 608 -16.85 -26.24 40.81
N LYS A 609 -16.17 -25.17 41.24
CA LYS A 609 -16.43 -24.51 42.55
C LYS A 609 -17.89 -24.08 42.72
N PHE A 610 -18.50 -23.49 41.69
CA PHE A 610 -19.91 -23.09 41.73
C PHE A 610 -20.85 -24.29 41.83
N ALA A 611 -20.58 -25.38 41.12
CA ALA A 611 -21.35 -26.61 41.24
C ALA A 611 -21.26 -27.23 42.65
N ALA A 612 -20.07 -27.19 43.28
CA ALA A 612 -19.88 -27.59 44.67
C ALA A 612 -20.71 -26.72 45.64
N LEU A 613 -20.62 -25.39 45.53
CA LEU A 613 -21.40 -24.46 46.36
C LEU A 613 -22.92 -24.62 46.17
N VAL A 614 -23.38 -24.90 44.94
CA VAL A 614 -24.79 -25.22 44.67
C VAL A 614 -25.20 -26.53 45.35
N ASN A 615 -24.35 -27.56 45.33
CA ASN A 615 -24.59 -28.82 46.02
C ASN A 615 -24.62 -28.64 47.54
N GLU A 616 -23.68 -27.91 48.13
CA GLU A 616 -23.66 -27.56 49.56
C GLU A 616 -24.92 -26.80 49.97
N ARG A 617 -25.30 -25.76 49.21
CA ARG A 617 -26.56 -25.02 49.40
C ARG A 617 -27.78 -25.95 49.35
N ASN A 618 -27.81 -26.88 48.41
CA ASN A 618 -28.91 -27.85 48.28
C ASN A 618 -28.94 -28.82 49.48
N VAL A 619 -27.78 -29.31 49.95
CA VAL A 619 -27.68 -30.14 51.16
C VAL A 619 -28.17 -29.36 52.38
N LEU A 620 -27.69 -28.15 52.61
CA LEU A 620 -28.12 -27.28 53.71
C LEU A 620 -29.62 -26.98 53.65
N ALA A 621 -30.18 -26.74 52.46
CA ALA A 621 -31.63 -26.57 52.29
C ALA A 621 -32.41 -27.83 52.70
N THR A 622 -31.96 -29.04 52.30
CA THR A 622 -32.63 -30.29 52.74
C THR A 622 -32.49 -30.55 54.24
N GLN A 623 -31.35 -30.20 54.85
CA GLN A 623 -31.16 -30.29 56.30
C GLN A 623 -32.07 -29.31 57.06
N LEU A 624 -32.21 -28.08 56.57
CA LEU A 624 -33.08 -27.05 57.14
C LEU A 624 -34.56 -27.42 57.02
N VAL A 625 -34.99 -28.02 55.90
CA VAL A 625 -36.36 -28.57 55.75
C VAL A 625 -36.61 -29.68 56.79
N ARG A 626 -35.69 -30.65 56.92
CA ARG A 626 -35.80 -31.74 57.92
C ARG A 626 -35.85 -31.19 59.35
N ARG A 627 -34.99 -30.21 59.70
CA ARG A 627 -35.01 -29.54 61.01
C ARG A 627 -36.33 -28.80 61.26
N ASN A 628 -36.93 -28.18 60.23
CA ASN A 628 -38.25 -27.57 60.33
C ASN A 628 -39.39 -28.61 60.42
N GLU A 629 -39.19 -29.85 60.00
CA GLU A 629 -40.12 -30.97 60.22
C GLU A 629 -39.99 -31.53 61.64
N GLU A 630 -38.75 -31.76 62.11
CA GLU A 630 -38.43 -32.13 63.49
C GLU A 630 -39.03 -31.11 64.50
N LEU A 631 -38.84 -29.81 64.26
CA LEU A 631 -39.43 -28.74 65.09
C LEU A 631 -40.96 -28.75 65.06
N ARG A 632 -41.60 -28.95 63.89
CA ARG A 632 -43.07 -29.06 63.79
C ARG A 632 -43.61 -30.28 64.55
N LEU A 633 -42.91 -31.41 64.51
CA LEU A 633 -43.24 -32.61 65.29
C LEU A 633 -43.08 -32.37 66.80
N LEU A 634 -42.02 -31.67 67.23
CA LEU A 634 -41.82 -31.29 68.63
C LEU A 634 -42.91 -30.34 69.13
N TYR A 635 -43.25 -29.28 68.39
CA TYR A 635 -44.37 -28.39 68.76
C TYR A 635 -45.72 -29.11 68.81
N SER A 636 -45.96 -30.07 67.90
CA SER A 636 -47.16 -30.92 67.95
C SER A 636 -47.18 -31.80 69.22
N LYS A 637 -46.05 -32.42 69.56
CA LYS A 637 -45.88 -33.23 70.78
C LYS A 637 -46.10 -32.41 72.06
N ILE A 638 -45.53 -31.20 72.13
CA ILE A 638 -45.73 -30.28 73.26
C ILE A 638 -47.21 -29.95 73.41
N ARG A 639 -47.91 -29.55 72.34
CA ARG A 639 -49.36 -29.26 72.37
C ARG A 639 -50.20 -30.45 72.80
N LEU A 640 -49.85 -31.66 72.40
CA LEU A 640 -50.52 -32.89 72.85
C LEU A 640 -50.26 -33.18 74.34
N GLN A 641 -49.06 -32.87 74.84
CA GLN A 641 -48.73 -32.99 76.27
C GLN A 641 -49.45 -31.93 77.11
N GLU A 642 -49.48 -30.66 76.67
CA GLU A 642 -50.27 -29.57 77.27
C GLU A 642 -51.75 -29.97 77.37
N CYS A 643 -52.37 -30.38 76.24
CA CYS A 643 -53.75 -30.87 76.22
C CYS A 643 -54.00 -32.08 77.13
N THR A 644 -52.99 -32.89 77.41
CA THR A 644 -53.09 -34.05 78.33
C THR A 644 -52.96 -33.61 79.78
N ILE A 645 -52.09 -32.65 80.08
CA ILE A 645 -51.94 -32.02 81.40
C ILE A 645 -53.22 -31.26 81.77
N ASP A 646 -53.81 -30.48 80.86
CA ASP A 646 -55.06 -29.75 81.10
C ASP A 646 -56.24 -30.69 81.41
N ARG A 647 -56.35 -31.80 80.69
CA ARG A 647 -57.33 -32.87 80.97
C ARG A 647 -57.08 -33.49 82.34
N GLY A 648 -55.84 -33.88 82.62
CA GLY A 648 -55.43 -34.46 83.90
C GLY A 648 -55.69 -33.52 85.08
N ALA A 649 -55.40 -32.22 84.94
CA ALA A 649 -55.68 -31.20 85.94
C ALA A 649 -57.20 -30.97 86.11
N SER A 650 -57.98 -30.99 85.02
CA SER A 650 -59.45 -30.93 85.08
C SER A 650 -60.03 -32.13 85.83
N ASP A 651 -59.58 -33.35 85.53
CA ASP A 651 -60.05 -34.58 86.19
C ASP A 651 -59.56 -34.71 87.64
N TYR A 652 -58.34 -34.26 87.94
CA TYR A 652 -57.85 -34.14 89.32
C TYR A 652 -58.71 -33.14 90.12
N ASN A 653 -59.01 -31.97 89.56
CA ASN A 653 -59.87 -30.97 90.21
C ASN A 653 -61.31 -31.47 90.42
N LYS A 654 -61.85 -32.32 89.54
CA LYS A 654 -63.13 -33.03 89.80
C LYS A 654 -63.00 -33.94 91.01
N ARG A 655 -61.94 -34.74 91.11
CA ARG A 655 -61.73 -35.68 92.23
C ARG A 655 -61.46 -34.97 93.56
N VAL A 656 -60.76 -33.84 93.55
CA VAL A 656 -60.61 -33.00 94.74
C VAL A 656 -61.96 -32.44 95.21
N LYS A 657 -62.84 -32.01 94.29
CA LYS A 657 -64.22 -31.59 94.62
C LYS A 657 -65.08 -32.75 95.14
N GLU A 658 -65.00 -33.92 94.52
CA GLU A 658 -65.66 -35.15 94.99
C GLU A 658 -65.21 -35.50 96.43
N ILE A 659 -63.90 -35.46 96.70
CA ILE A 659 -63.33 -35.72 98.04
C ILE A 659 -63.74 -34.63 99.05
N ALA A 660 -63.81 -33.36 98.64
CA ALA A 660 -64.28 -32.27 99.50
C ALA A 660 -65.74 -32.48 99.92
N ALA A 661 -66.64 -32.73 98.97
CA ALA A 661 -68.04 -33.04 99.24
C ALA A 661 -68.19 -34.29 100.14
N LYS A 662 -67.38 -35.34 99.93
CA LYS A 662 -67.37 -36.52 100.82
C LYS A 662 -66.79 -36.25 102.21
N ARG A 663 -65.94 -35.23 102.40
CA ARG A 663 -65.53 -34.78 103.74
C ARG A 663 -66.65 -34.00 104.42
N GLU A 664 -67.33 -33.12 103.70
CA GLU A 664 -68.49 -32.36 104.20
C GLU A 664 -69.64 -33.29 104.62
N GLU A 665 -70.02 -34.27 103.79
CA GLU A 665 -70.98 -35.33 104.14
C GLU A 665 -70.57 -36.08 105.43
N LEU A 666 -69.28 -36.38 105.58
CA LEU A 666 -68.75 -37.12 106.73
C LEU A 666 -68.72 -36.26 108.00
N GLU A 667 -68.44 -34.97 107.90
CA GLU A 667 -68.54 -34.02 109.02
C GLU A 667 -69.99 -33.75 109.43
N GLU A 668 -70.92 -33.64 108.47
CA GLU A 668 -72.36 -33.64 108.73
C GLU A 668 -72.80 -34.90 109.47
N LEU A 669 -72.42 -36.09 109.01
CA LEU A 669 -72.74 -37.36 109.67
C LEU A 669 -72.14 -37.43 111.08
N ARG A 670 -70.89 -36.98 111.28
CA ARG A 670 -70.27 -36.85 112.61
C ARG A 670 -71.06 -35.89 113.50
N LEU A 671 -71.53 -34.76 113.00
CA LEU A 671 -72.33 -33.79 113.75
C LEU A 671 -73.71 -34.38 114.12
N ARG A 672 -74.42 -34.98 113.16
CA ARG A 672 -75.69 -35.70 113.36
C ARG A 672 -75.56 -36.79 114.44
N CYS A 673 -74.44 -37.55 114.44
CA CYS A 673 -74.13 -38.53 115.48
C CYS A 673 -73.84 -37.88 116.85
N ARG A 674 -73.01 -36.83 116.93
CA ARG A 674 -72.75 -36.10 118.19
C ARG A 674 -74.03 -35.53 118.82
N VAL A 675 -74.89 -34.91 118.00
CA VAL A 675 -76.19 -34.37 118.44
C VAL A 675 -77.11 -35.50 118.93
N SER A 676 -77.11 -36.66 118.28
CA SER A 676 -77.88 -37.83 118.70
C SER A 676 -77.38 -38.41 120.02
N LEU A 677 -76.06 -38.51 120.23
CA LEU A 677 -75.47 -38.90 121.51
C LEU A 677 -75.81 -37.92 122.64
N ALA A 678 -75.76 -36.60 122.37
CA ALA A 678 -76.15 -35.58 123.33
C ALA A 678 -77.65 -35.69 123.71
N ARG A 679 -78.53 -35.97 122.74
CA ARG A 679 -79.95 -36.26 122.97
C ARG A 679 -80.14 -37.52 123.84
N MET A 680 -79.42 -38.60 123.58
CA MET A 680 -79.45 -39.83 124.39
C MET A 680 -79.01 -39.58 125.84
N LEU A 681 -77.90 -38.86 126.06
CA LEU A 681 -77.44 -38.48 127.39
C LEU A 681 -78.44 -37.57 128.13
N HIS A 682 -79.18 -36.72 127.40
CA HIS A 682 -80.27 -35.94 127.97
C HIS A 682 -81.47 -36.81 128.35
N VAL A 683 -81.87 -37.78 127.51
CA VAL A 683 -82.92 -38.76 127.82
C VAL A 683 -82.59 -39.56 129.09
N ASP A 684 -81.33 -39.94 129.31
CA ASP A 684 -80.93 -40.62 130.55
C ASP A 684 -80.92 -39.69 131.78
N LYS A 685 -80.59 -38.39 131.62
CA LYS A 685 -80.81 -37.39 132.68
C LYS A 685 -82.31 -37.25 133.01
N LEU A 686 -83.19 -37.23 132.01
CA LEU A 686 -84.64 -37.21 132.21
C LEU A 686 -85.16 -38.49 132.88
N ARG A 687 -84.69 -39.67 132.47
CA ARG A 687 -85.01 -40.97 133.12
C ARG A 687 -84.60 -40.98 134.59
N ARG A 688 -83.40 -40.48 134.93
CA ARG A 688 -82.95 -40.33 136.32
C ARG A 688 -83.80 -39.34 137.11
N ARG A 689 -84.19 -38.20 136.49
CA ARG A 689 -85.08 -37.20 137.12
C ARG A 689 -86.49 -37.73 137.33
N LYS A 690 -87.07 -38.47 136.38
CA LYS A 690 -88.33 -39.20 136.53
C LYS A 690 -88.25 -40.18 137.72
N LYS A 691 -87.24 -41.07 137.73
CA LYS A 691 -86.98 -41.99 138.86
C LYS A 691 -86.66 -41.30 140.19
N LYS A 692 -86.35 -40.00 140.21
CA LYS A 692 -86.22 -39.21 141.45
C LYS A 692 -87.60 -38.68 141.88
N ILE A 693 -88.32 -38.02 140.99
CA ILE A 693 -89.67 -37.48 141.23
C ILE A 693 -90.65 -38.60 141.62
N GLU A 694 -90.56 -39.79 141.03
CA GLU A 694 -91.38 -40.96 141.41
C GLU A 694 -91.12 -41.40 142.86
N ARG A 695 -89.88 -41.33 143.35
CA ARG A 695 -89.52 -41.62 144.74
C ARG A 695 -89.91 -40.49 145.68
N GLU A 696 -89.77 -39.24 145.26
CA GLU A 696 -90.23 -38.08 146.03
C GLU A 696 -91.77 -38.11 146.18
N LEU A 697 -92.51 -38.34 145.09
CA LEU A 697 -93.97 -38.53 145.11
C LEU A 697 -94.40 -39.72 145.99
N PHE A 698 -93.67 -40.84 145.95
CA PHE A 698 -93.92 -41.97 146.85
C PHE A 698 -93.69 -41.59 148.32
N ASN A 699 -92.61 -40.86 148.61
CA ASN A 699 -92.30 -40.38 149.95
C ASN A 699 -93.31 -39.36 150.46
N GLU A 700 -93.75 -38.40 149.64
CA GLU A 700 -94.81 -37.45 150.05
C GLU A 700 -96.17 -38.14 150.19
N ARG A 701 -96.50 -39.14 149.36
CA ARG A 701 -97.69 -39.99 149.59
C ARG A 701 -97.58 -40.79 150.89
N ARG A 702 -96.38 -41.23 151.28
CA ARG A 702 -96.13 -41.90 152.56
C ARG A 702 -96.18 -40.92 153.74
N ARG A 703 -95.64 -39.70 153.62
CA ARG A 703 -95.79 -38.64 154.64
C ARG A 703 -97.22 -38.17 154.78
N SER A 704 -97.95 -37.99 153.68
CA SER A 704 -99.37 -37.59 153.73
C SER A 704 -100.26 -38.65 154.37
N ARG A 705 -99.86 -39.94 154.32
CA ARG A 705 -100.50 -41.00 155.12
C ARG A 705 -100.07 -40.91 156.58
N ALA A 706 -98.76 -40.88 156.87
CA ALA A 706 -98.26 -40.74 158.24
C ALA A 706 -98.85 -39.52 158.97
N LEU A 707 -98.98 -38.37 158.32
CA LEU A 707 -99.61 -37.16 158.85
C LEU A 707 -101.13 -37.32 159.04
N ALA A 708 -101.80 -38.13 158.22
CA ALA A 708 -103.21 -38.47 158.42
C ALA A 708 -103.40 -39.47 159.58
N ASP A 709 -102.47 -40.42 159.75
CA ASP A 709 -102.43 -41.37 160.85
C ASP A 709 -102.09 -40.66 162.18
N GLU A 710 -101.16 -39.68 162.15
CA GLU A 710 -100.82 -38.78 163.26
C GLU A 710 -101.99 -37.84 163.62
N LEU A 711 -102.75 -37.35 162.62
CA LEU A 711 -104.00 -36.60 162.85
C LEU A 711 -105.08 -37.43 163.55
N GLN A 712 -105.06 -38.76 163.42
CA GLN A 712 -105.94 -39.65 164.19
C GLN A 712 -105.48 -39.87 165.64
N ARG A 713 -104.24 -39.52 166.01
CA ARG A 713 -103.67 -39.69 167.37
C ARG A 713 -102.64 -38.59 167.73
N PRO A 714 -103.07 -37.40 168.17
CA PRO A 714 -102.17 -36.29 168.44
C PRO A 714 -101.31 -36.48 169.71
N VAL A 715 -99.99 -36.43 169.56
CA VAL A 715 -99.00 -36.34 170.66
C VAL A 715 -97.99 -35.23 170.32
N HIS A 716 -97.74 -34.29 171.24
CA HIS A 716 -96.97 -33.07 170.99
C HIS A 716 -95.66 -33.00 171.80
N VAL A 717 -94.50 -32.76 171.17
CA VAL A 717 -93.28 -32.22 171.82
C VAL A 717 -92.51 -31.25 170.88
N HIS A 718 -91.82 -30.28 171.48
CA HIS A 718 -91.16 -29.04 171.03
C HIS A 718 -89.69 -29.21 170.50
N ARG A 719 -88.84 -28.20 170.09
CA ARG A 719 -88.92 -26.84 169.47
C ARG A 719 -87.52 -26.13 169.41
N TRP A 720 -87.05 -25.62 168.25
CA TRP A 720 -85.87 -24.69 168.02
C TRP A 720 -84.46 -25.24 168.44
N ARG A 721 -83.24 -24.61 168.34
CA ARG A 721 -82.58 -23.34 167.84
C ARG A 721 -81.05 -23.66 167.62
N ARG A 722 -80.03 -22.87 167.19
CA ARG A 722 -79.69 -21.48 166.71
C ARG A 722 -78.43 -21.57 165.76
N LEU A 723 -77.71 -20.48 165.42
CA LEU A 723 -76.54 -20.44 164.50
C LEU A 723 -75.68 -19.14 164.66
N GLU A 724 -74.33 -19.24 164.81
CA GLU A 724 -73.28 -18.17 164.89
C GLU A 724 -71.92 -18.77 164.36
N GLY A 725 -70.80 -18.10 163.98
CA GLY A 725 -70.28 -16.71 163.95
C GLY A 725 -69.02 -16.53 163.02
N ASN A 726 -68.07 -15.58 163.29
CA ASN A 726 -66.98 -15.11 162.37
C ASN A 726 -65.52 -15.55 162.72
N ALA A 727 -64.53 -15.39 161.81
CA ALA A 727 -63.11 -15.76 162.04
C ALA A 727 -62.02 -14.89 161.31
N PRO A 728 -60.82 -14.67 161.91
CA PRO A 728 -59.80 -13.72 161.41
C PRO A 728 -58.81 -14.25 160.34
N LYS A 729 -58.88 -15.54 159.94
CA LYS A 729 -57.87 -16.21 159.08
C LYS A 729 -57.67 -15.60 157.68
N VAL A 730 -58.54 -14.68 157.25
CA VAL A 730 -58.49 -14.04 155.92
C VAL A 730 -57.31 -13.07 155.79
N LEU A 731 -56.94 -12.35 156.85
CA LEU A 731 -55.87 -11.34 156.83
C LEU A 731 -54.48 -11.95 156.57
N ASP A 732 -54.17 -13.08 157.22
CA ASP A 732 -52.91 -13.83 156.99
C ASP A 732 -52.78 -14.32 155.54
N GLY A 733 -53.91 -14.62 154.89
CA GLY A 733 -53.95 -14.99 153.47
C GLY A 733 -53.47 -13.85 152.57
N ILE A 734 -53.99 -12.64 152.81
CA ILE A 734 -53.65 -11.43 152.03
C ILE A 734 -52.16 -11.10 152.15
N TYR A 735 -51.59 -11.14 153.36
CA TYR A 735 -50.15 -10.90 153.55
C TYR A 735 -49.26 -11.92 152.83
N LYS A 736 -49.69 -13.19 152.71
CA LYS A 736 -48.97 -14.21 151.92
C LYS A 736 -49.08 -13.96 150.41
N VAL A 737 -50.24 -13.53 149.90
CA VAL A 737 -50.41 -13.15 148.49
C VAL A 737 -49.46 -12.00 148.12
N HIS A 738 -49.47 -10.90 148.88
CA HIS A 738 -48.57 -9.75 148.66
C HIS A 738 -47.07 -10.07 148.83
N SER A 739 -46.71 -11.25 149.35
CA SER A 739 -45.31 -11.74 149.42
C SER A 739 -44.94 -12.56 148.18
N LEU A 740 -45.87 -13.39 147.70
CA LEU A 740 -45.71 -14.18 146.48
C LEU A 740 -45.67 -13.31 145.23
N GLU A 741 -46.54 -12.30 145.12
CA GLU A 741 -46.58 -11.37 143.98
C GLU A 741 -45.23 -10.63 143.80
N ARG A 742 -44.63 -10.15 144.89
CA ARG A 742 -43.30 -9.52 144.87
C ARG A 742 -42.15 -10.49 144.52
N ARG A 743 -42.33 -11.81 144.69
CA ARG A 743 -41.41 -12.83 144.14
C ARG A 743 -41.68 -13.12 142.67
N ILE A 744 -42.93 -13.08 142.22
CA ILE A 744 -43.32 -13.29 140.82
C ILE A 744 -42.80 -12.15 139.95
N LEU A 745 -42.98 -10.89 140.37
CA LEU A 745 -42.44 -9.71 139.68
C LEU A 745 -40.92 -9.82 139.48
N LYS A 746 -40.15 -10.07 140.56
CA LYS A 746 -38.69 -10.28 140.45
C LYS A 746 -38.28 -11.45 139.54
N LYS A 747 -39.12 -12.49 139.41
CA LYS A 747 -38.90 -13.60 138.47
C LYS A 747 -39.23 -13.20 137.03
N GLN A 748 -40.22 -12.34 136.82
CA GLN A 748 -40.57 -11.77 135.52
C GLN A 748 -39.48 -10.80 135.04
N ASP A 749 -38.96 -9.93 135.91
CA ASP A 749 -37.86 -8.99 135.60
C ASP A 749 -36.64 -9.74 135.00
N ILE A 750 -36.16 -10.77 135.71
CA ILE A 750 -35.06 -11.66 135.30
C ILE A 750 -35.38 -12.37 133.97
N LEU A 751 -36.64 -12.77 133.74
CA LEU A 751 -37.06 -13.31 132.44
C LEU A 751 -36.99 -12.27 131.32
N THR A 752 -37.31 -10.99 131.59
CA THR A 752 -37.13 -9.92 130.58
C THR A 752 -35.66 -9.66 130.26
N GLU A 753 -34.78 -9.79 131.25
CA GLU A 753 -33.33 -9.65 131.04
C GLU A 753 -32.77 -10.82 130.22
N LYS A 754 -33.11 -12.06 130.56
CA LYS A 754 -32.64 -13.26 129.84
C LYS A 754 -33.21 -13.37 128.42
N THR A 755 -34.42 -12.88 128.18
CA THR A 755 -34.96 -12.76 126.81
C THR A 755 -34.30 -11.64 126.01
N LYS A 756 -33.90 -10.51 126.62
CA LYS A 756 -33.07 -9.48 125.97
C LYS A 756 -31.66 -9.99 125.62
N GLU A 757 -31.05 -10.79 126.49
CA GLU A 757 -29.77 -11.46 126.21
C GLU A 757 -29.87 -12.44 125.03
N LEU A 758 -30.91 -13.29 125.02
CA LEU A 758 -31.18 -14.21 123.91
C LEU A 758 -31.44 -13.47 122.59
N ALA A 759 -32.18 -12.37 122.61
CA ALA A 759 -32.42 -11.56 121.42
C ALA A 759 -31.11 -10.98 120.84
N LYS A 760 -30.20 -10.48 121.69
CA LYS A 760 -28.87 -10.02 121.27
C LYS A 760 -28.04 -11.17 120.66
N ARG A 761 -27.98 -12.32 121.34
CA ARG A 761 -27.23 -13.49 120.86
C ARG A 761 -27.78 -14.07 119.55
N ASN A 762 -29.10 -14.03 119.36
CA ASN A 762 -29.71 -14.43 118.09
C ASN A 762 -29.41 -13.43 116.97
N ALA A 763 -29.38 -12.12 117.25
CA ALA A 763 -28.96 -11.11 116.27
C ALA A 763 -27.46 -11.22 115.90
N GLU A 764 -26.60 -11.53 116.87
CA GLU A 764 -25.18 -11.85 116.65
C GLU A 764 -25.03 -13.11 115.77
N TYR A 765 -25.77 -14.18 116.09
CA TYR A 765 -25.79 -15.43 115.32
C TYR A 765 -26.33 -15.22 113.89
N GLU A 766 -27.39 -14.45 113.71
CA GLU A 766 -27.90 -14.10 112.38
C GLU A 766 -26.94 -13.21 111.59
N SER A 767 -26.24 -12.28 112.23
CA SER A 767 -25.21 -11.45 111.60
C SER A 767 -24.05 -12.32 111.08
N ILE A 768 -23.59 -13.27 111.90
CA ILE A 768 -22.57 -14.25 111.52
C ILE A 768 -23.09 -15.17 110.41
N ARG A 769 -24.33 -15.67 110.51
CA ARG A 769 -24.96 -16.53 109.50
C ARG A 769 -25.17 -15.82 108.16
N LYS A 770 -25.51 -14.52 108.16
CA LYS A 770 -25.60 -13.68 106.96
C LYS A 770 -24.22 -13.49 106.33
N LYS A 771 -23.17 -13.25 107.13
CA LYS A 771 -21.77 -13.17 106.65
C LYS A 771 -21.27 -14.49 106.07
N LEU A 772 -21.57 -15.62 106.69
CA LEU A 772 -21.28 -16.96 106.18
C LEU A 772 -22.08 -17.30 104.90
N ALA A 773 -23.32 -16.80 104.76
CA ALA A 773 -24.11 -16.98 103.54
C ALA A 773 -23.64 -16.06 102.39
N SER A 774 -22.97 -14.94 102.68
CA SER A 774 -22.34 -14.08 101.67
C SER A 774 -20.92 -14.51 101.28
N LEU A 775 -20.26 -15.35 102.08
CA LEU A 775 -18.99 -15.96 101.72
C LEU A 775 -19.25 -17.24 100.93
N GLN A 776 -19.20 -17.11 99.61
CA GLN A 776 -19.20 -18.25 98.69
C GLN A 776 -17.95 -19.12 98.93
N GLY A 777 -18.06 -20.43 98.71
CA GLY A 777 -16.93 -21.35 98.84
C GLY A 777 -15.83 -21.05 97.81
N PRO A 778 -14.58 -21.47 98.07
CA PRO A 778 -13.44 -21.17 97.18
C PRO A 778 -13.68 -21.67 95.74
N GLU A 779 -14.31 -22.82 95.58
CA GLU A 779 -14.71 -23.40 94.28
C GLU A 779 -15.61 -22.44 93.48
N VAL A 780 -16.57 -21.77 94.13
CA VAL A 780 -17.49 -20.81 93.50
C VAL A 780 -16.80 -19.47 93.21
N ALA A 781 -15.80 -19.08 94.01
CA ALA A 781 -14.97 -17.91 93.73
C ALA A 781 -14.05 -18.15 92.52
N GLU A 782 -13.49 -19.36 92.38
CA GLU A 782 -12.73 -19.79 91.19
C GLU A 782 -13.63 -19.87 89.95
N GLU A 783 -14.84 -20.45 90.07
CA GLU A 783 -15.84 -20.43 88.98
C GLU A 783 -16.18 -19.01 88.55
N LEU A 784 -16.46 -18.08 89.49
CA LEU A 784 -16.72 -16.67 89.15
C LEU A 784 -15.52 -15.98 88.52
N SER A 785 -14.30 -16.23 88.99
CA SER A 785 -13.08 -15.69 88.35
C SER A 785 -12.92 -16.19 86.91
N LEU A 786 -13.21 -17.48 86.66
CA LEU A 786 -13.23 -18.05 85.32
C LEU A 786 -14.38 -17.48 84.46
N TYR A 787 -15.55 -17.23 85.05
CA TYR A 787 -16.65 -16.58 84.33
C TYR A 787 -16.34 -15.12 83.98
N ASP A 788 -15.70 -14.35 84.87
CA ASP A 788 -15.27 -12.97 84.59
C ASP A 788 -14.13 -12.91 83.57
N GLU A 789 -13.14 -13.81 83.61
CA GLU A 789 -12.14 -13.94 82.54
C GLU A 789 -12.81 -14.22 81.18
N ASN A 790 -13.77 -15.15 81.15
CA ASN A 790 -14.51 -15.45 79.92
C ASN A 790 -15.40 -14.27 79.49
N LEU A 791 -15.93 -13.47 80.42
CA LEU A 791 -16.68 -12.24 80.15
C LEU A 791 -15.78 -11.13 79.60
N GLN A 792 -14.54 -11.03 80.07
CA GLN A 792 -13.53 -10.12 79.52
C GLN A 792 -13.13 -10.54 78.11
N ARG A 793 -12.76 -11.81 77.87
CA ARG A 793 -12.49 -12.34 76.52
C ARG A 793 -13.67 -12.18 75.57
N ARG A 794 -14.92 -12.31 76.05
CA ARG A 794 -16.13 -12.03 75.27
C ARG A 794 -16.31 -10.54 74.96
N LYS A 795 -15.95 -9.63 75.88
CA LYS A 795 -15.96 -8.18 75.63
C LYS A 795 -14.86 -7.76 74.66
N GLU A 796 -13.68 -8.37 74.73
CA GLU A 796 -12.60 -8.18 73.76
C GLU A 796 -13.03 -8.67 72.37
N GLN A 797 -13.65 -9.85 72.28
CA GLN A 797 -14.23 -10.36 71.03
C GLN A 797 -15.34 -9.45 70.47
N ILE A 798 -16.23 -8.94 71.33
CA ILE A 798 -17.27 -7.98 70.91
C ILE A 798 -16.63 -6.66 70.46
N SER A 799 -15.64 -6.13 71.17
CA SER A 799 -14.92 -4.91 70.75
C SER A 799 -14.11 -5.09 69.46
N GLY A 800 -13.66 -6.31 69.15
CA GLY A 800 -13.08 -6.67 67.86
C GLY A 800 -14.13 -6.69 66.76
N LEU A 801 -15.26 -7.36 66.99
CA LEU A 801 -16.40 -7.41 66.06
C LEU A 801 -17.05 -6.03 65.83
N ASP A 802 -17.08 -5.15 66.84
CA ASP A 802 -17.52 -3.76 66.70
C ASP A 802 -16.53 -2.95 65.84
N GLY A 803 -15.23 -3.29 65.89
CA GLY A 803 -14.20 -2.75 65.00
C GLY A 803 -14.34 -3.23 63.56
N GLU A 804 -14.45 -4.55 63.36
CA GLU A 804 -14.73 -5.17 62.05
C GLU A 804 -16.04 -4.64 61.44
N LEU A 805 -17.08 -4.46 62.26
CA LEU A 805 -18.34 -3.84 61.84
C LEU A 805 -18.15 -2.40 61.40
N HIS A 806 -17.36 -1.60 62.15
CA HIS A 806 -17.12 -0.21 61.80
C HIS A 806 -16.25 -0.05 60.54
N GLU A 807 -15.29 -0.95 60.30
CA GLU A 807 -14.56 -1.03 59.03
C GLU A 807 -15.49 -1.39 57.86
N VAL A 808 -16.42 -2.33 58.07
CA VAL A 808 -17.46 -2.67 57.07
C VAL A 808 -18.42 -1.50 56.82
N GLU A 809 -18.82 -0.74 57.85
CA GLU A 809 -19.62 0.48 57.71
C GLU A 809 -18.88 1.54 56.87
N GLN A 810 -17.60 1.80 57.16
CA GLN A 810 -16.77 2.71 56.37
C GLN A 810 -16.62 2.23 54.92
N HIS A 811 -16.45 0.94 54.68
CA HIS A 811 -16.42 0.38 53.32
C HIS A 811 -17.77 0.54 52.58
N VAL A 812 -18.90 0.40 53.28
CA VAL A 812 -20.23 0.64 52.70
C VAL A 812 -20.41 2.12 52.35
N ASP A 813 -19.95 3.05 53.18
CA ASP A 813 -20.00 4.48 52.89
C ASP A 813 -19.10 4.87 51.71
N VAL A 814 -17.88 4.32 51.60
CA VAL A 814 -16.99 4.52 50.44
C VAL A 814 -17.64 3.99 49.15
N VAL A 815 -18.19 2.78 49.17
CA VAL A 815 -18.93 2.22 48.02
C VAL A 815 -20.17 3.05 47.69
N ALA A 816 -20.85 3.64 48.69
CA ALA A 816 -21.96 4.56 48.47
C ALA A 816 -21.50 5.90 47.85
N GLU A 817 -20.28 6.38 48.15
CA GLU A 817 -19.66 7.53 47.47
C GLU A 817 -19.29 7.20 46.01
N GLU A 818 -18.66 6.04 45.76
CA GLU A 818 -18.34 5.56 44.41
C GLU A 818 -19.59 5.40 43.54
N VAL A 819 -20.66 4.81 44.09
CA VAL A 819 -21.96 4.69 43.39
C VAL A 819 -22.57 6.06 43.10
N LYS A 820 -22.44 7.06 43.98
CA LYS A 820 -22.86 8.45 43.68
C LYS A 820 -22.03 9.02 42.53
N GLN A 821 -20.70 8.88 42.54
CA GLN A 821 -19.80 9.38 41.50
C GLN A 821 -20.11 8.74 40.14
N LEU A 822 -20.16 7.42 40.05
CA LEU A 822 -20.55 6.67 38.85
C LEU A 822 -21.95 7.05 38.36
N SER A 823 -22.90 7.35 39.27
CA SER A 823 -24.23 7.84 38.88
C SER A 823 -24.20 9.24 38.26
N ALA A 824 -23.31 10.11 38.74
CA ALA A 824 -23.11 11.46 38.20
C ALA A 824 -22.42 11.42 36.83
N GLU A 825 -21.37 10.60 36.68
CA GLU A 825 -20.72 10.34 35.39
C GLU A 825 -21.70 9.75 34.38
N LEU A 826 -22.53 8.79 34.77
CA LEU A 826 -23.59 8.22 33.93
C LEU A 826 -24.60 9.29 33.51
N CYS A 827 -24.91 10.27 34.38
CA CYS A 827 -25.77 11.39 34.04
C CYS A 827 -25.09 12.39 33.09
N GLU A 828 -23.80 12.65 33.25
CA GLU A 828 -23.01 13.45 32.30
C GLU A 828 -22.89 12.77 30.93
N VAL A 829 -22.59 11.47 30.88
CA VAL A 829 -22.53 10.71 29.62
C VAL A 829 -23.89 10.69 28.93
N LYS A 830 -24.99 10.48 29.68
CA LYS A 830 -26.36 10.62 29.15
C LYS A 830 -26.61 12.02 28.62
N ARG A 831 -26.23 13.07 29.33
CA ARG A 831 -26.39 14.47 28.89
C ARG A 831 -25.61 14.74 27.61
N ARG A 832 -24.31 14.40 27.57
CA ARG A 832 -23.45 14.53 26.37
C ARG A 832 -24.02 13.74 25.19
N TYR A 833 -24.56 12.54 25.41
CA TYR A 833 -25.25 11.73 24.40
C TYR A 833 -26.55 12.39 23.90
N TYR A 834 -27.40 12.90 24.78
CA TYR A 834 -28.64 13.58 24.39
C TYR A 834 -28.37 14.94 23.72
N ASP A 835 -27.35 15.69 24.13
CA ASP A 835 -26.91 16.92 23.46
C ASP A 835 -26.34 16.63 22.06
N ALA A 836 -25.53 15.56 21.91
CA ALA A 836 -25.01 15.12 20.63
C ALA A 836 -26.14 14.60 19.71
N LYS A 837 -27.08 13.82 20.25
CA LYS A 837 -28.27 13.35 19.52
C LYS A 837 -29.16 14.53 19.11
N HIS A 838 -29.42 15.48 19.99
CA HIS A 838 -30.24 16.66 19.70
C HIS A 838 -29.59 17.52 18.60
N LYS A 839 -28.26 17.70 18.63
CA LYS A 839 -27.51 18.33 17.53
C LYS A 839 -27.61 17.53 16.22
N ASN A 840 -27.52 16.19 16.26
CA ASN A 840 -27.68 15.37 15.06
C ASN A 840 -29.10 15.45 14.49
N ASP A 841 -30.12 15.43 15.35
CA ASP A 841 -31.53 15.60 14.97
C ASP A 841 -31.83 17.03 14.46
N LEU A 842 -31.15 18.05 14.99
CA LEU A 842 -31.22 19.42 14.47
C LEU A 842 -30.59 19.51 13.07
N LEU A 843 -29.35 19.02 12.90
CA LEU A 843 -28.65 18.97 11.62
C LEU A 843 -29.44 18.15 10.57
N ARG A 844 -30.08 17.04 10.97
CA ARG A 844 -31.00 16.28 10.10
C ARG A 844 -32.21 17.11 9.68
N ARG A 845 -32.85 17.83 10.60
CA ARG A 845 -33.99 18.72 10.30
C ARG A 845 -33.58 19.88 9.39
N GLU A 846 -32.41 20.47 9.61
CA GLU A 846 -31.82 21.50 8.76
C GLU A 846 -31.51 20.95 7.36
N GLN A 847 -30.87 19.78 7.24
CA GLN A 847 -30.63 19.11 5.96
C GLN A 847 -31.92 18.74 5.22
N ILE A 848 -32.99 18.33 5.94
CA ILE A 848 -34.30 18.04 5.37
C ILE A 848 -34.97 19.34 4.89
N ALA A 849 -34.96 20.40 5.69
CA ALA A 849 -35.51 21.72 5.32
C ALA A 849 -34.76 22.35 4.12
N PHE A 850 -33.43 22.20 4.08
CA PHE A 850 -32.58 22.65 2.97
C PHE A 850 -32.85 21.86 1.68
N ARG A 851 -33.03 20.53 1.76
CA ARG A 851 -33.46 19.69 0.63
C ARG A 851 -34.91 19.97 0.18
N ALA A 852 -35.78 20.39 1.09
CA ALA A 852 -37.17 20.75 0.78
C ALA A 852 -37.29 22.16 0.14
N THR A 853 -36.36 23.08 0.44
CA THR A 853 -36.34 24.44 -0.13
C THR A 853 -35.58 24.54 -1.45
N TRP A 854 -34.60 23.67 -1.70
CA TRP A 854 -33.79 23.68 -2.93
C TRP A 854 -33.85 22.32 -3.65
N SER A 855 -34.68 22.24 -4.69
CA SER A 855 -35.02 20.99 -5.37
C SER A 855 -33.85 20.36 -6.15
N GLY A 856 -33.44 19.17 -5.73
CA GLY A 856 -32.99 18.09 -6.62
C GLY A 856 -31.56 18.09 -7.18
N SER A 857 -30.75 19.16 -7.02
CA SER A 857 -29.39 19.21 -7.62
C SER A 857 -28.24 19.21 -6.59
N PRO A 858 -27.38 18.16 -6.55
CA PRO A 858 -26.18 18.10 -5.69
C PRO A 858 -25.07 19.12 -6.04
N ALA A 859 -25.21 19.87 -7.12
CA ALA A 859 -24.32 20.99 -7.43
C ALA A 859 -24.78 22.27 -6.70
N VAL A 860 -26.07 22.62 -6.80
CA VAL A 860 -26.66 23.81 -6.17
C VAL A 860 -26.53 23.76 -4.65
N ALA A 861 -26.78 22.60 -4.04
CA ALA A 861 -26.66 22.41 -2.59
C ALA A 861 -25.26 22.75 -2.04
N ARG A 862 -24.18 22.41 -2.78
CA ARG A 862 -22.80 22.70 -2.35
C ARG A 862 -22.42 24.17 -2.51
N VAL A 863 -22.89 24.84 -3.57
CA VAL A 863 -22.70 26.29 -3.74
C VAL A 863 -23.45 27.06 -2.65
N ALA A 864 -24.67 26.64 -2.30
CA ALA A 864 -25.46 27.24 -1.24
C ALA A 864 -24.86 27.00 0.17
N GLN A 865 -24.29 25.82 0.46
CA GLN A 865 -23.53 25.60 1.70
C GLN A 865 -22.30 26.51 1.79
N ALA A 866 -21.47 26.57 0.74
CA ALA A 866 -20.29 27.44 0.73
C ALA A 866 -20.65 28.92 0.93
N ALA A 867 -21.78 29.38 0.36
CA ALA A 867 -22.29 30.74 0.58
C ALA A 867 -22.77 30.98 2.02
N ALA A 868 -23.46 30.01 2.64
CA ALA A 868 -23.90 30.09 4.03
C ALA A 868 -22.73 30.05 5.03
N GLU A 869 -21.73 29.19 4.78
CA GLU A 869 -20.51 29.10 5.58
C GLU A 869 -19.69 30.40 5.49
N ALA A 870 -19.55 30.99 4.29
CA ALA A 870 -18.92 32.30 4.09
C ALA A 870 -19.69 33.45 4.78
N ALA A 871 -21.03 33.39 4.84
CA ALA A 871 -21.82 34.35 5.63
C ALA A 871 -21.59 34.18 7.14
N SER A 872 -21.49 32.94 7.62
CA SER A 872 -21.21 32.65 9.04
C SER A 872 -19.80 33.10 9.47
N ALA A 873 -18.81 33.03 8.58
CA ALA A 873 -17.45 33.51 8.81
C ALA A 873 -17.44 35.04 9.01
N ARG A 874 -18.12 35.78 8.13
CA ARG A 874 -18.22 37.26 8.22
C ARG A 874 -18.86 37.75 9.52
N MET A 875 -19.86 37.04 10.06
CA MET A 875 -20.41 37.38 11.38
C MET A 875 -19.43 37.14 12.54
N LYS A 876 -18.55 36.14 12.45
CA LYS A 876 -17.51 35.90 13.47
C LYS A 876 -16.40 36.95 13.43
N GLU A 877 -16.02 37.45 12.25
CA GLU A 877 -15.04 38.53 12.13
C GLU A 877 -15.56 39.85 12.73
N GLN A 878 -16.86 40.15 12.57
CA GLN A 878 -17.45 41.38 13.13
C GLN A 878 -17.48 41.38 14.67
N GLN A 879 -17.64 40.24 15.34
CA GLN A 879 -17.57 40.17 16.82
C GLN A 879 -16.15 40.34 17.41
N ILE A 880 -15.10 40.36 16.59
CA ILE A 880 -13.70 40.51 17.05
C ILE A 880 -13.26 41.98 17.02
N HIS A 881 -13.99 42.89 16.37
CA HIS A 881 -13.55 44.28 16.17
C HIS A 881 -13.86 45.21 17.37
N ASP A 882 -14.92 44.95 18.14
CA ASP A 882 -15.38 45.82 19.24
C ASP A 882 -14.53 45.77 20.54
N GLN A 883 -13.40 45.05 20.56
CA GLN A 883 -12.54 44.90 21.75
C GLN A 883 -11.13 45.51 21.61
N ARG A 884 -10.93 46.50 20.73
CA ARG A 884 -9.64 47.22 20.60
C ARG A 884 -9.75 48.75 20.56
N GLY A 885 -10.22 49.33 21.65
CA GLY A 885 -10.10 50.77 21.92
C GLY A 885 -10.24 51.12 23.41
N GLY A 886 -9.16 51.54 24.07
CA GLY A 886 -9.18 51.96 25.48
C GLY A 886 -7.85 51.79 26.21
N THR A 887 -7.06 52.86 26.33
CA THR A 887 -5.71 52.82 26.92
C THR A 887 -5.66 53.33 28.37
N GLY A 888 -5.55 52.39 29.32
CA GLY A 888 -5.08 52.62 30.69
C GLY A 888 -6.11 53.14 31.72
N PRO A 889 -5.72 53.32 33.00
CA PRO A 889 -4.46 52.91 33.64
C PRO A 889 -4.61 51.64 34.52
N ARG A 890 -3.48 51.05 34.96
CA ARG A 890 -3.47 49.91 35.90
C ARG A 890 -3.83 50.33 37.33
N THR A 891 -5.03 49.99 37.80
CA THR A 891 -5.34 49.92 39.25
C THR A 891 -5.28 48.49 39.76
N ARG A 892 -4.46 48.23 40.79
CA ARG A 892 -4.45 46.96 41.52
C ARG A 892 -5.63 46.90 42.50
N THR A 893 -6.57 45.98 42.30
CA THR A 893 -7.57 45.62 43.32
C THR A 893 -7.54 44.13 43.58
N TRP A 894 -7.08 43.73 44.77
CA TRP A 894 -7.25 42.38 45.29
C TRP A 894 -8.74 42.15 45.63
N GLN A 895 -9.52 41.70 44.65
CA GLN A 895 -10.87 41.19 44.91
C GLN A 895 -10.74 39.80 45.53
N THR A 896 -11.17 39.66 46.78
CA THR A 896 -11.14 38.36 47.46
C THR A 896 -12.23 37.45 46.90
N ARG A 897 -12.02 36.11 46.97
CA ARG A 897 -13.01 35.09 46.56
C ARG A 897 -14.41 35.32 47.17
N ILE A 898 -14.50 36.03 48.30
CA ILE A 898 -15.74 36.39 49.00
C ILE A 898 -16.61 37.36 48.16
N GLN A 899 -16.02 38.29 47.40
CA GLN A 899 -16.80 39.18 46.52
C GLN A 899 -17.37 38.44 45.32
N GLN A 900 -16.55 37.66 44.60
CA GLN A 900 -17.02 36.83 43.48
C GLN A 900 -18.13 35.86 43.93
N ARG A 901 -18.00 35.24 45.11
CA ARG A 901 -19.04 34.36 45.68
C ARG A 901 -20.32 35.13 46.06
N ARG A 902 -20.23 36.40 46.49
CA ARG A 902 -21.41 37.26 46.71
C ARG A 902 -22.09 37.67 45.40
N GLU A 903 -21.32 37.89 44.33
CA GLU A 903 -21.87 38.18 42.99
C GLU A 903 -22.55 36.95 42.39
N GLN A 904 -21.96 35.76 42.53
CA GLN A 904 -22.62 34.50 42.18
C GLN A 904 -23.92 34.30 42.96
N ILE A 905 -23.90 34.46 44.29
CA ILE A 905 -25.13 34.36 45.11
C ILE A 905 -26.20 35.41 44.72
N MET A 906 -25.80 36.59 44.22
CA MET A 906 -26.73 37.58 43.66
C MET A 906 -27.28 37.19 42.29
N GLN A 907 -26.48 36.54 41.44
CA GLN A 907 -26.93 35.99 40.16
C GLN A 907 -27.85 34.78 40.34
N GLU A 908 -27.52 33.87 41.26
CA GLU A 908 -28.35 32.74 41.69
C GLU A 908 -29.68 33.22 42.29
N ARG A 909 -29.65 34.24 43.16
CA ARG A 909 -30.89 34.86 43.69
C ARG A 909 -31.74 35.48 42.57
N ARG A 910 -31.14 36.13 41.57
CA ARG A 910 -31.87 36.63 40.40
C ARG A 910 -32.46 35.51 39.55
N LEU A 911 -31.75 34.39 39.36
CA LEU A 911 -32.26 33.20 38.67
C LEU A 911 -33.44 32.58 39.43
N VAL A 912 -33.33 32.41 40.76
CA VAL A 912 -34.42 31.92 41.60
C VAL A 912 -35.62 32.88 41.59
N GLN A 913 -35.39 34.19 41.53
CA GLN A 913 -36.45 35.20 41.43
C GLN A 913 -37.13 35.23 40.05
N MET A 914 -36.40 34.95 38.97
CA MET A 914 -36.94 34.75 37.62
C MET A 914 -37.72 33.43 37.48
N LEU A 915 -37.40 32.41 38.28
CA LEU A 915 -38.07 31.12 38.29
C LEU A 915 -39.29 31.06 39.25
N SER A 916 -39.39 31.98 40.21
CA SER A 916 -40.54 32.07 41.13
C SER A 916 -41.66 32.99 40.61
N THR A 917 -41.39 33.85 39.64
CA THR A 917 -42.41 34.61 38.90
C THR A 917 -42.85 33.84 37.67
N GLY A 918 -44.02 33.17 37.74
CA GLY A 918 -44.62 32.46 36.61
C GLY A 918 -44.90 33.35 35.39
N ALA A 919 -45.04 32.73 34.23
CA ALA A 919 -45.18 33.43 32.95
C ALA A 919 -46.37 34.43 32.93
N PRO A 920 -46.23 35.58 32.26
CA PRO A 920 -47.29 36.59 32.21
C PRO A 920 -48.55 36.08 31.49
N ALA A 921 -49.71 36.49 31.98
CA ALA A 921 -51.01 36.04 31.48
C ALA A 921 -51.30 36.48 30.04
N SER A 922 -52.11 35.68 29.33
CA SER A 922 -52.57 36.00 27.98
C SER A 922 -53.70 37.05 27.98
N ASN A 923 -53.57 38.08 27.14
CA ASN A 923 -54.58 39.10 26.94
C ASN A 923 -55.75 38.61 26.06
N PHE A 924 -56.60 37.71 26.59
CA PHE A 924 -57.90 37.36 25.99
C PHE A 924 -58.97 37.15 27.07
N PRO A 925 -59.97 38.04 27.18
CA PRO A 925 -61.07 37.87 28.12
C PRO A 925 -62.15 36.94 27.53
N LEU A 926 -62.41 35.82 28.19
CA LEU A 926 -63.60 34.99 27.96
C LEU A 926 -64.44 34.97 29.23
N GLN A 927 -65.73 35.31 29.09
CA GLN A 927 -66.67 35.35 30.21
C GLN A 927 -67.08 33.94 30.65
N PRO A 928 -67.32 33.70 31.96
CA PRO A 928 -67.78 32.40 32.44
C PRO A 928 -69.25 32.15 32.10
N SER A 929 -69.60 30.91 31.72
CA SER A 929 -70.99 30.47 31.60
C SER A 929 -71.50 29.89 32.94
N PRO A 930 -72.78 30.09 33.30
CA PRO A 930 -73.29 29.80 34.65
C PRO A 930 -73.73 28.33 34.81
N ASN A 931 -72.78 27.40 34.82
CA ASN A 931 -73.05 25.99 35.17
C ASN A 931 -71.88 25.32 35.91
N GLN A 932 -71.53 25.89 37.07
CA GLN A 932 -70.56 25.29 37.98
C GLN A 932 -71.21 24.14 38.78
N ARG A 933 -70.67 22.92 38.68
CA ARG A 933 -70.82 21.91 39.74
C ARG A 933 -69.48 21.68 40.41
N LEU A 934 -69.34 22.20 41.62
CA LEU A 934 -68.26 21.85 42.53
C LEU A 934 -68.41 20.38 42.93
N PHE A 935 -67.32 19.62 42.87
CA PHE A 935 -67.20 18.35 43.60
C PHE A 935 -66.21 18.55 44.73
N VAL A 936 -66.61 18.18 45.96
CA VAL A 936 -65.85 18.44 47.19
C VAL A 936 -65.63 17.12 47.91
N GLY A 937 -64.36 16.89 48.27
CA GLY A 937 -63.85 15.70 48.94
C GLY A 937 -62.34 15.66 48.65
N GLY A 938 -61.44 15.66 49.62
CA GLY A 938 -61.54 15.02 50.93
C GLY A 938 -60.77 13.70 50.83
N GLY A 939 -59.54 13.56 51.33
CA GLY A 939 -58.83 14.40 52.29
C GLY A 939 -58.91 13.77 53.67
N PHE A 940 -57.88 12.98 54.01
CA PHE A 940 -57.55 12.56 55.37
C PHE A 940 -56.03 12.43 55.49
N ALA A 941 -55.52 12.60 56.72
CA ALA A 941 -54.10 12.82 56.97
C ALA A 941 -53.39 11.63 57.63
N LEU A 942 -52.06 11.74 57.64
CA LEU A 942 -51.10 11.21 58.62
C LEU A 942 -51.73 10.65 59.91
N THR A 943 -51.42 9.40 60.27
CA THR A 943 -50.21 9.07 61.07
C THR A 943 -50.09 7.56 61.28
N ARG A 944 -48.97 6.95 60.90
CA ARG A 944 -47.88 6.68 61.85
C ARG A 944 -46.56 6.47 61.11
#